data_AF-A0A8J4TIE0-F1
#
_entry.id   AF-A0A8J4TIE0-F1
#
_cell.length_a   1.000
_cell.length_b   1.000
_cell.length_c   1.000
_cell.angle_alpha   90.00
_cell.angle_beta   90.00
_cell.angle_gamma   90.00
#
_symmetry.space_group_name_H-M   'P 1'
#
loop_
_entity.id
_entity.type
_entity.pdbx_description
1 polymer ?
#
loop_
_entity_poly.entity_id
_entity_poly.type
_entity_poly.pdbx_seq_one_letter_code
_entity_poly.pdbx_strand_id
1 'polypeptide(L)'
;MATVHDEIDTWLAADLHGELSDKERDALHAHLVDCAACRKTHQEIKTMNKILEETLTKEKADPAFEQRMLAGFRSRVHQRGGLVKLLVSVMRLRAAQIAAVAAGLLGLVQIGRMITGEPVTAPRERERYVGEQFAAQPSQVPASRAAESGALAKSDEVAAGRSRNLPLKGPPPPAPAESKDEERAGAEVERTIVTGSNIPTAAEEGAQASVQETAPALANRKLIRNATVELEIVSFDNAVQKITAFANEEHGYVATTDSEKQANGKLKGQIVVKVLPENLDRFLQKIRSLGELKNQTLGTEDVTKAYFDTDARLKNAHVMEQRLIDMLKTKTGKVSDLLLVEKELGRVREEIEKMQGELKYWDSQVQFATVTISLTEKDLEEPAAFLLKERAQLFLYTPDVEKIYNETKSLASAKVQITNAQLNRDYSGRVSAQLSMLIAPEESDAVIGRVKGFGRVENFQMQTQRLAQGGSGMSENAKTKRDKVELNITISREEQEQAFQQTSLRIRTSSVDERAKELRALAEKQGGRVRSSTFISDPNGREVASVSLRVAMKNYPALMQSLNSLGRVENVSVQRQDRADAQIDESNAPADVSIQVYSQGNIVTEESGLLATLRRTLAQSASAIMWSLRMIGVAIAFLAPWAIAIVGIVWIARRAIRARSKL
;
A
#
# COMPACT_ATOMS: atom_id res chain seq x y z
N MET A 1 -8.31 -11.55 -33.61
CA MET A 1 -6.97 -11.95 -33.12
C MET A 1 -6.06 -10.82 -33.51
N ALA A 2 -5.23 -10.31 -32.59
CA ALA A 2 -4.13 -9.44 -33.00
C ALA A 2 -3.15 -10.25 -33.85
N THR A 3 -2.45 -9.59 -34.78
CA THR A 3 -1.35 -10.20 -35.51
C THR A 3 -0.03 -9.92 -34.79
N VAL A 4 1.00 -10.72 -35.08
CA VAL A 4 2.36 -10.52 -34.55
C VAL A 4 2.92 -9.12 -34.91
N HIS A 5 2.35 -8.47 -35.94
CA HIS A 5 2.69 -7.10 -36.32
C HIS A 5 2.09 -6.05 -35.36
N ASP A 6 0.84 -6.24 -34.92
CA ASP A 6 0.11 -5.27 -34.09
C ASP A 6 0.63 -5.20 -32.65
N GLU A 7 1.17 -6.32 -32.15
CA GLU A 7 1.70 -6.47 -30.78
C GLU A 7 3.25 -6.61 -30.77
N ILE A 8 3.92 -6.26 -31.86
CA ILE A 8 5.33 -6.62 -32.12
C ILE A 8 6.26 -6.30 -30.94
N ASP A 9 6.16 -5.13 -30.32
CA ASP A 9 7.02 -4.74 -29.19
C ASP A 9 6.88 -5.67 -27.98
N THR A 10 5.68 -6.22 -27.75
CA THR A 10 5.42 -7.19 -26.67
C THR A 10 6.03 -8.55 -27.01
N TRP A 11 5.94 -8.97 -28.27
CA TRP A 11 6.54 -10.23 -28.74
C TRP A 11 8.08 -10.15 -28.75
N LEU A 12 8.66 -9.01 -29.13
CA LEU A 12 10.11 -8.79 -29.09
C LEU A 12 10.64 -8.70 -27.65
N ALA A 13 9.88 -8.14 -26.70
CA ALA A 13 10.22 -8.16 -25.29
C ALA A 13 10.17 -9.58 -24.69
N ALA A 14 9.15 -10.38 -25.05
CA ALA A 14 9.04 -11.77 -24.61
C ALA A 14 10.14 -12.67 -25.22
N ASP A 15 10.56 -12.44 -26.47
CA ASP A 15 11.73 -13.11 -27.08
C ASP A 15 13.02 -12.79 -26.30
N LEU A 16 13.20 -11.51 -25.94
CA LEU A 16 14.36 -11.01 -25.20
C LEU A 16 14.52 -11.63 -23.81
N HIS A 17 13.40 -11.91 -23.12
CA HIS A 17 13.37 -12.54 -21.80
C HIS A 17 13.19 -14.07 -21.83
N GLY A 18 13.02 -14.67 -23.02
CA GLY A 18 12.84 -16.12 -23.17
C GLY A 18 11.45 -16.63 -22.75
N GLU A 19 10.45 -15.75 -22.70
CA GLU A 19 9.09 -16.05 -22.21
C GLU A 19 8.16 -16.61 -23.30
N LEU A 20 8.52 -16.49 -24.58
CA LEU A 20 7.77 -17.09 -25.70
C LEU A 20 7.85 -18.62 -25.69
N SER A 21 6.70 -19.29 -25.87
CA SER A 21 6.67 -20.72 -26.18
C SER A 21 7.21 -21.00 -27.59
N ASP A 22 7.60 -22.24 -27.87
CA ASP A 22 8.25 -22.60 -29.14
C ASP A 22 7.38 -22.25 -30.36
N LYS A 23 6.06 -22.43 -30.27
CA LYS A 23 5.12 -22.08 -31.36
C LYS A 23 5.03 -20.58 -31.62
N GLU A 24 5.13 -19.77 -30.57
CA GLU A 24 5.12 -18.31 -30.69
C GLU A 24 6.47 -17.81 -31.21
N ARG A 25 7.57 -18.44 -30.80
CA ARG A 25 8.91 -18.18 -31.33
C ARG A 25 9.02 -18.49 -32.81
N ASP A 26 8.45 -19.61 -33.27
CA ASP A 26 8.35 -19.98 -34.69
C ASP A 26 7.50 -18.96 -35.48
N ALA A 27 6.34 -18.56 -34.93
CA ALA A 27 5.47 -17.55 -35.56
C ALA A 27 6.14 -16.17 -35.66
N LEU A 28 6.90 -15.77 -34.64
CA LEU A 28 7.72 -14.56 -34.66
C LEU A 28 8.84 -14.65 -35.70
N HIS A 29 9.54 -15.77 -35.78
CA HIS A 29 10.60 -15.97 -36.78
C HIS A 29 10.05 -15.91 -38.21
N ALA A 30 8.89 -16.52 -38.48
CA ALA A 30 8.20 -16.38 -39.77
C ALA A 30 7.85 -14.91 -40.06
N HIS A 31 7.24 -14.19 -39.10
CA HIS A 31 6.90 -12.78 -39.27
C HIS A 31 8.13 -11.89 -39.52
N LEU A 32 9.27 -12.17 -38.87
CA LEU A 32 10.53 -11.44 -39.08
C LEU A 32 11.20 -11.77 -40.43
N VAL A 33 10.87 -12.88 -41.08
CA VAL A 33 11.27 -13.17 -42.48
C VAL A 33 10.46 -12.35 -43.48
N ASP A 34 9.17 -12.14 -43.22
CA ASP A 34 8.28 -11.39 -44.13
C ASP A 34 8.32 -9.86 -43.91
N CYS A 35 8.44 -9.40 -42.66
CA CYS A 35 8.42 -7.98 -42.32
C CYS A 35 9.82 -7.38 -42.07
N ALA A 36 10.32 -6.63 -43.05
CA ALA A 36 11.61 -5.93 -42.95
C ALA A 36 11.65 -4.86 -41.84
N ALA A 37 10.52 -4.21 -41.52
CA ALA A 37 10.44 -3.21 -40.46
C ALA A 37 10.65 -3.85 -39.06
N CYS A 38 9.86 -4.87 -38.73
CA CYS A 38 9.97 -5.59 -37.45
C CYS A 38 11.36 -6.24 -37.26
N ARG A 39 11.99 -6.71 -38.34
CA ARG A 39 13.38 -7.21 -38.32
C ARG A 39 14.38 -6.14 -37.89
N LYS A 40 14.21 -4.90 -38.36
CA LYS A 40 15.05 -3.77 -37.94
C LYS A 40 14.85 -3.47 -36.45
N THR A 41 13.60 -3.42 -35.98
CA THR A 41 13.28 -3.22 -34.56
C THR A 41 13.88 -4.31 -33.66
N HIS A 42 13.83 -5.59 -34.06
CA HIS A 42 14.45 -6.70 -33.31
C HIS A 42 15.98 -6.56 -33.22
N GLN A 43 16.64 -6.14 -34.30
CA GLN A 43 18.08 -5.88 -34.29
C GLN A 43 18.44 -4.68 -33.39
N GLU A 44 17.65 -3.61 -33.42
CA GLU A 44 17.84 -2.42 -32.58
C GLU A 44 17.64 -2.75 -31.09
N ILE A 45 16.57 -3.47 -30.72
CA ILE A 45 16.33 -3.94 -29.34
C ILE A 45 17.46 -4.88 -28.87
N LYS A 46 17.88 -5.84 -29.72
CA LYS A 46 18.91 -6.84 -29.37
C LYS A 46 20.30 -6.22 -29.20
N THR A 47 20.63 -5.20 -30.00
CA THR A 47 21.88 -4.43 -29.83
C THR A 47 21.82 -3.51 -28.62
N MET A 48 20.70 -2.85 -28.36
CA MET A 48 20.49 -2.02 -27.16
C MET A 48 20.59 -2.84 -25.87
N ASN A 49 19.91 -3.99 -25.79
CA ASN A 49 20.02 -4.88 -24.62
C ASN A 49 21.46 -5.36 -24.42
N LYS A 50 22.16 -5.81 -25.47
CA LYS A 50 23.56 -6.20 -25.38
C LYS A 50 24.46 -5.06 -24.87
N ILE A 51 24.24 -3.83 -25.31
CA ILE A 51 24.97 -2.65 -24.81
C ILE A 51 24.67 -2.40 -23.32
N LEU A 52 23.42 -2.55 -22.90
CA LEU A 52 23.03 -2.43 -21.49
C LEU A 52 23.71 -3.53 -20.64
N GLU A 53 23.70 -4.79 -21.07
CA GLU A 53 24.42 -5.87 -20.37
C GLU A 53 25.93 -5.62 -20.31
N GLU A 54 26.57 -5.25 -21.42
CA GLU A 54 28.00 -4.92 -21.47
C GLU A 54 28.39 -3.65 -20.68
N THR A 55 27.40 -2.81 -20.31
CA THR A 55 27.62 -1.62 -19.48
C THR A 55 27.40 -1.96 -18.01
N LEU A 56 26.26 -2.55 -17.66
CA LEU A 56 25.89 -2.96 -16.29
C LEU A 56 26.85 -4.02 -15.71
N THR A 57 27.46 -4.87 -16.55
CA THR A 57 28.48 -5.83 -16.09
C THR A 57 29.85 -5.20 -15.80
N LYS A 58 30.17 -4.05 -16.42
CA LYS A 58 31.34 -3.22 -16.08
C LYS A 58 31.06 -2.38 -14.84
N GLU A 59 29.85 -1.83 -14.74
CA GLU A 59 29.39 -0.93 -13.68
C GLU A 59 28.81 -1.69 -12.48
N LYS A 60 29.61 -2.63 -11.92
CA LYS A 60 29.23 -3.35 -10.70
C LYS A 60 29.00 -2.40 -9.53
N ALA A 61 27.87 -2.59 -8.86
CA ALA A 61 27.38 -1.70 -7.81
C ALA A 61 28.43 -1.39 -6.73
N ASP A 62 28.55 -0.10 -6.41
CA ASP A 62 29.34 0.40 -5.28
C ASP A 62 28.86 -0.27 -3.97
N PRO A 63 29.70 -1.02 -3.24
CA PRO A 63 29.29 -1.66 -1.98
C PRO A 63 28.91 -0.66 -0.89
N ALA A 64 29.31 0.62 -0.99
CA ALA A 64 28.80 1.67 -0.12
C ALA A 64 27.35 2.09 -0.46
N PHE A 65 26.83 1.83 -1.67
CA PHE A 65 25.42 2.03 -2.00
C PHE A 65 24.51 1.08 -1.22
N GLU A 66 24.80 -0.22 -1.24
CA GLU A 66 24.09 -1.21 -0.42
C GLU A 66 24.15 -0.87 1.08
N GLN A 67 25.33 -0.49 1.58
CA GLN A 67 25.48 -0.09 2.98
C GLN A 67 24.68 1.17 3.34
N ARG A 68 24.60 2.18 2.45
CA ARG A 68 23.75 3.36 2.64
C ARG A 68 22.25 3.00 2.62
N MET A 69 21.83 2.11 1.72
CA MET A 69 20.43 1.65 1.66
C MET A 69 20.05 0.86 2.92
N LEU A 70 20.92 -0.07 3.37
CA LEU A 70 20.74 -0.83 4.60
C LEU A 70 20.79 0.05 5.87
N ALA A 71 21.59 1.11 5.87
CA ALA A 71 21.59 2.11 6.96
C ALA A 71 20.26 2.88 7.01
N GLY A 72 19.73 3.33 5.87
CA GLY A 72 18.43 4.00 5.75
C GLY A 72 17.21 3.12 6.07
N PHE A 73 17.38 1.79 6.04
CA PHE A 73 16.39 0.82 6.52
C PHE A 73 16.52 0.57 8.02
N ARG A 74 17.76 0.41 8.52
CA ARG A 74 18.05 0.21 9.96
C ARG A 74 17.67 1.41 10.83
N SER A 75 17.78 2.64 10.33
CA SER A 75 17.36 3.85 11.06
C SER A 75 15.84 3.97 11.20
N ARG A 76 15.05 3.26 10.38
CA ARG A 76 13.57 3.30 10.39
C ARG A 76 12.92 2.22 11.27
N VAL A 77 13.70 1.29 11.83
CA VAL A 77 13.20 0.25 12.74
C VAL A 77 13.70 0.53 14.17
N HIS A 78 12.80 0.98 15.03
CA HIS A 78 13.11 1.25 16.44
C HIS A 78 13.58 -0.02 17.17
N GLN A 79 14.74 0.06 17.84
CA GLN A 79 15.28 -1.05 18.62
C GLN A 79 14.47 -1.29 19.90
N ARG A 80 13.71 -2.39 19.95
CA ARG A 80 13.45 -3.09 21.22
C ARG A 80 14.53 -4.15 21.44
N GLY A 81 15.69 -3.70 21.92
CA GLY A 81 16.80 -4.56 22.32
C GLY A 81 16.50 -5.35 23.62
N GLY A 82 17.35 -6.34 23.94
CA GLY A 82 17.32 -7.03 25.23
C GLY A 82 17.54 -8.55 25.12
N LEU A 83 16.45 -9.30 24.90
CA LEU A 83 16.36 -10.70 25.33
C LEU A 83 16.96 -11.77 24.37
N VAL A 84 17.01 -11.51 23.06
CA VAL A 84 17.32 -12.56 22.05
C VAL A 84 18.75 -13.10 22.18
N LYS A 85 19.75 -12.25 22.47
CA LYS A 85 21.15 -12.69 22.65
C LYS A 85 21.35 -13.62 23.86
N LEU A 86 20.46 -13.58 24.86
CA LEU A 86 20.54 -14.41 26.07
C LEU A 86 19.91 -15.79 25.87
N LEU A 87 18.86 -15.90 25.03
CA LEU A 87 18.23 -17.18 24.70
C LEU A 87 19.12 -18.07 23.81
N VAL A 88 19.82 -17.48 22.83
CA VAL A 88 20.65 -18.23 21.86
C VAL A 88 21.88 -18.88 22.53
N SER A 89 22.46 -18.25 23.56
CA SER A 89 23.57 -18.84 24.33
C SER A 89 23.08 -19.97 25.25
N VAL A 90 21.93 -19.82 25.91
CA VAL A 90 21.35 -20.83 26.80
C VAL A 90 20.94 -22.11 26.03
N MET A 91 20.38 -21.99 24.83
CA MET A 91 20.02 -23.17 24.02
C MET A 91 21.22 -24.01 23.60
N ARG A 92 22.35 -23.38 23.24
CA ARG A 92 23.57 -24.12 22.83
C ARG A 92 24.17 -24.96 23.96
N LEU A 93 24.00 -24.57 25.23
CA LEU A 93 24.51 -25.34 26.37
C LEU A 93 23.73 -26.64 26.64
N ARG A 94 22.41 -26.66 26.42
CA ARG A 94 21.58 -27.83 26.76
C ARG A 94 21.60 -28.95 25.72
N ALA A 95 21.84 -28.64 24.44
CA ALA A 95 21.93 -29.65 23.38
C ALA A 95 23.03 -30.69 23.67
N ALA A 96 24.21 -30.24 24.10
CA ALA A 96 25.35 -31.12 24.42
C ALA A 96 25.07 -32.04 25.62
N GLN A 97 24.37 -31.54 26.65
CA GLN A 97 24.03 -32.33 27.84
C GLN A 97 22.98 -33.40 27.56
N ILE A 98 21.98 -33.11 26.70
CA ILE A 98 20.91 -34.06 26.35
C ILE A 98 21.47 -35.22 25.52
N ALA A 99 22.39 -34.96 24.59
CA ALA A 99 23.02 -36.00 23.76
C ALA A 99 23.79 -37.03 24.61
N ALA A 100 24.53 -36.58 25.64
CA ALA A 100 25.26 -37.46 26.54
C ALA A 100 24.33 -38.38 27.36
N VAL A 101 23.20 -37.86 27.84
CA VAL A 101 22.20 -38.65 28.60
C VAL A 101 21.52 -39.68 27.71
N ALA A 102 21.19 -39.33 26.46
CA ALA A 102 20.59 -40.27 25.50
C ALA A 102 21.52 -41.46 25.19
N ALA A 103 22.82 -41.21 25.01
CA ALA A 103 23.81 -42.26 24.80
C ALA A 103 23.93 -43.21 26.01
N GLY A 104 23.93 -42.66 27.24
CA GLY A 104 23.96 -43.47 28.47
C GLY A 104 22.73 -44.36 28.64
N LEU A 105 21.54 -43.86 28.31
CA LEU A 105 20.30 -44.65 28.35
C LEU A 105 20.28 -45.77 27.30
N LEU A 106 20.78 -45.52 26.09
CA LEU A 106 20.88 -46.57 25.05
C LEU A 106 21.86 -47.69 25.46
N GLY A 107 22.98 -47.36 26.10
CA GLY A 107 23.90 -48.35 26.66
C GLY A 107 23.25 -49.24 27.73
N LEU A 108 22.48 -48.65 28.64
CA LEU A 108 21.72 -49.41 29.66
C LEU A 108 20.66 -50.33 29.05
N VAL A 109 19.98 -49.91 27.97
CA VAL A 109 19.00 -50.73 27.26
C VAL A 109 19.67 -51.93 26.54
N GLN A 110 20.87 -51.76 25.98
CA GLN A 110 21.63 -52.87 25.40
C GLN A 110 22.10 -53.87 26.45
N ILE A 111 22.58 -53.41 27.61
CA ILE A 111 22.97 -54.28 28.73
C ILE A 111 21.75 -55.07 29.25
N GLY A 112 20.59 -54.41 29.38
CA GLY A 112 19.33 -55.08 29.75
C GLY A 112 18.94 -56.20 28.78
N ARG A 113 19.12 -55.98 27.47
CA ARG A 113 18.82 -57.00 26.44
C ARG A 113 19.77 -58.19 26.41
N MET A 114 21.04 -58.01 26.79
CA MET A 114 21.97 -59.12 26.95
C MET A 114 21.64 -60.02 28.15
N ILE A 115 20.86 -59.52 29.11
CA ILE A 115 20.41 -60.26 30.30
C ILE A 115 19.08 -61.00 30.04
N THR A 116 18.26 -60.57 29.10
CA THR A 116 16.89 -61.10 28.87
C THR A 116 16.73 -62.07 27.71
N GLY A 117 17.74 -62.26 26.84
CA GLY A 117 17.81 -63.42 25.93
C GLY A 117 16.84 -63.45 24.74
N GLU A 118 16.29 -62.30 24.32
CA GLU A 118 15.41 -62.23 23.14
C GLU A 118 16.20 -62.36 21.81
N PRO A 119 15.75 -63.18 20.84
CA PRO A 119 16.42 -63.31 19.54
C PRO A 119 16.13 -62.13 18.59
N VAL A 120 17.13 -61.78 17.77
CA VAL A 120 17.06 -60.64 16.84
C VAL A 120 16.25 -60.98 15.59
N THR A 121 15.24 -60.17 15.27
CA THR A 121 14.70 -60.05 13.92
C THR A 121 15.26 -58.80 13.25
N ALA A 122 15.81 -58.95 12.04
CA ALA A 122 16.47 -57.86 11.32
C ALA A 122 15.47 -57.03 10.49
N PRO A 123 15.57 -55.68 10.48
CA PRO A 123 14.78 -54.84 9.58
C PRO A 123 15.31 -54.92 8.15
N ARG A 124 14.42 -54.87 7.16
CA ARG A 124 14.79 -54.65 5.75
C ARG A 124 14.86 -53.16 5.43
N GLU A 125 15.90 -52.79 4.68
CA GLU A 125 16.08 -51.48 4.03
C GLU A 125 15.20 -51.33 2.77
N ARG A 126 14.99 -50.14 2.16
CA ARG A 126 15.03 -48.72 2.59
C ARG A 126 14.79 -47.80 1.39
N GLU A 127 13.83 -46.86 1.46
CA GLU A 127 13.74 -45.60 0.67
C GLU A 127 12.62 -44.74 1.35
N ARG A 128 12.84 -43.55 1.96
CA ARG A 128 13.28 -42.21 1.48
C ARG A 128 12.36 -41.64 0.38
N TYR A 129 11.49 -40.63 0.57
CA TYR A 129 11.58 -39.26 1.20
C TYR A 129 12.64 -38.34 0.55
N VAL A 130 12.45 -37.01 0.36
CA VAL A 130 11.61 -35.93 0.99
C VAL A 130 10.92 -35.10 -0.14
N GLY A 131 9.86 -34.27 -0.02
CA GLY A 131 9.05 -33.68 1.08
C GLY A 131 7.85 -32.86 0.51
N GLU A 132 7.34 -31.76 1.10
CA GLU A 132 7.61 -31.14 2.42
C GLU A 132 6.47 -30.20 2.93
N GLN A 133 6.18 -30.28 4.24
CA GLN A 133 5.63 -29.27 5.18
C GLN A 133 4.33 -28.44 4.92
N PHE A 134 3.37 -28.62 5.83
CA PHE A 134 2.44 -27.58 6.31
C PHE A 134 3.06 -26.78 7.46
N ALA A 135 2.65 -25.51 7.63
CA ALA A 135 2.89 -24.73 8.85
C ALA A 135 1.55 -24.31 9.49
N ALA A 136 1.42 -24.45 10.81
CA ALA A 136 0.21 -24.11 11.57
C ALA A 136 0.46 -22.99 12.58
N GLN A 137 -0.55 -22.14 12.81
CA GLN A 137 -0.46 -20.98 13.71
C GLN A 137 -1.41 -21.18 14.92
N PRO A 138 -0.97 -20.90 16.16
CA PRO A 138 -1.71 -21.29 17.36
C PRO A 138 -2.86 -20.33 17.73
N SER A 139 -3.91 -20.89 18.33
CA SER A 139 -5.04 -20.13 18.89
C SER A 139 -4.77 -19.63 20.32
N GLN A 140 -5.26 -18.44 20.65
CA GLN A 140 -5.44 -17.94 22.02
C GLN A 140 -6.82 -18.40 22.56
N VAL A 141 -7.02 -18.46 23.89
CA VAL A 141 -8.06 -17.71 24.67
C VAL A 141 -7.64 -17.67 26.19
N PRO A 142 -8.39 -17.18 27.22
CA PRO A 142 -7.87 -16.08 28.06
C PRO A 142 -7.94 -16.27 29.60
N ALA A 143 -7.67 -15.21 30.37
CA ALA A 143 -8.20 -15.03 31.74
C ALA A 143 -8.55 -13.55 32.08
N SER A 144 -9.79 -13.35 32.53
CA SER A 144 -10.34 -12.29 33.43
C SER A 144 -9.81 -10.84 33.48
N ARG A 145 -10.76 -9.90 33.24
CA ARG A 145 -11.16 -8.71 34.05
C ARG A 145 -10.49 -8.45 35.42
N ALA A 146 -10.52 -7.25 36.02
CA ALA A 146 -10.73 -5.85 35.57
C ALA A 146 -10.69 -4.92 36.81
N ALA A 147 -10.17 -3.70 36.68
CA ALA A 147 -10.32 -2.62 37.66
C ALA A 147 -10.11 -1.24 36.98
N GLU A 148 -10.64 -0.18 37.58
CA GLU A 148 -10.69 1.18 36.99
C GLU A 148 -9.59 2.12 37.52
N SER A 149 -9.51 3.30 36.87
CA SER A 149 -8.95 4.55 37.39
C SER A 149 -7.41 4.71 37.43
N GLY A 150 -6.97 5.96 37.62
CA GLY A 150 -5.63 6.26 38.12
C GLY A 150 -4.57 6.69 37.11
N ALA A 151 -4.84 7.72 36.29
CA ALA A 151 -3.73 8.52 35.78
C ALA A 151 -3.07 9.28 36.94
N LEU A 152 -1.76 9.12 37.13
CA LEU A 152 -0.96 9.92 38.05
C LEU A 152 0.21 10.54 37.28
N ALA A 153 0.15 11.84 37.08
CA ALA A 153 1.21 12.62 36.47
C ALA A 153 2.41 12.73 37.42
N LYS A 154 3.58 13.02 36.87
CA LYS A 154 4.74 13.48 37.63
C LYS A 154 4.85 15.01 37.47
N SER A 155 4.78 15.72 38.58
CA SER A 155 4.96 17.18 38.67
C SER A 155 5.80 17.49 39.89
N ASP A 156 6.78 18.38 39.74
CA ASP A 156 7.65 18.84 40.81
C ASP A 156 7.05 20.06 41.56
N GLU A 157 7.81 20.56 42.56
CA GLU A 157 7.65 21.84 43.28
C GLU A 157 6.49 22.05 44.30
N VAL A 158 6.81 21.72 45.55
CA VAL A 158 6.97 22.68 46.68
C VAL A 158 5.82 23.68 46.99
N ALA A 159 5.04 23.30 48.00
CA ALA A 159 4.64 24.09 49.18
C ALA A 159 3.80 25.41 49.09
N ALA A 160 2.59 25.30 49.67
CA ALA A 160 1.98 26.24 50.63
C ALA A 160 1.53 27.66 50.20
N GLY A 161 0.24 27.78 49.85
CA GLY A 161 -0.53 29.03 49.84
C GLY A 161 -2.01 28.75 50.19
N ARG A 162 -2.65 29.57 51.04
CA ARG A 162 -3.93 29.22 51.70
C ARG A 162 -5.14 30.00 51.14
N SER A 163 -6.31 29.35 51.22
CA SER A 163 -7.67 29.91 51.23
C SER A 163 -8.42 30.09 49.90
N ARG A 164 -9.74 29.81 49.99
CA ARG A 164 -10.76 29.90 48.93
C ARG A 164 -11.43 31.28 48.95
N ASN A 165 -12.06 31.67 47.84
CA ASN A 165 -13.53 31.78 47.78
C ASN A 165 -14.07 31.97 46.34
N LEU A 166 -15.39 31.82 46.21
CA LEU A 166 -16.21 31.69 44.99
C LEU A 166 -17.13 32.95 44.82
N PRO A 167 -17.99 33.11 43.77
CA PRO A 167 -17.89 32.64 42.36
C PRO A 167 -18.52 33.59 41.27
N LEU A 168 -18.43 33.15 39.99
CA LEU A 168 -19.50 33.16 38.95
C LEU A 168 -20.00 34.44 38.21
N LYS A 169 -19.83 34.40 36.86
CA LYS A 169 -20.89 34.41 35.78
C LYS A 169 -20.89 35.57 34.76
N GLY A 170 -20.74 35.24 33.45
CA GLY A 170 -20.97 36.15 32.30
C GLY A 170 -20.57 35.51 30.93
N PRO A 171 -21.35 35.66 29.83
CA PRO A 171 -21.11 35.01 28.51
C PRO A 171 -20.49 35.95 27.42
N PRO A 172 -20.16 35.46 26.19
CA PRO A 172 -19.23 36.14 25.26
C PRO A 172 -19.93 36.72 23.97
N PRO A 173 -19.36 36.81 22.74
CA PRO A 173 -19.29 38.10 22.02
C PRO A 173 -19.97 38.15 20.61
N PRO A 174 -20.03 39.34 19.95
CA PRO A 174 -20.50 39.49 18.56
C PRO A 174 -19.45 40.06 17.55
N ALA A 175 -19.75 39.88 16.26
CA ALA A 175 -19.14 40.50 15.05
C ALA A 175 -20.10 40.24 13.86
N PRO A 176 -19.92 40.75 12.61
CA PRO A 176 -19.07 41.83 12.06
C PRO A 176 -19.88 42.85 11.17
N ALA A 177 -19.21 43.53 10.20
CA ALA A 177 -19.74 44.17 8.96
C ALA A 177 -20.52 45.52 9.04
N GLU A 178 -20.58 46.41 8.02
CA GLU A 178 -19.65 46.81 6.92
C GLU A 178 -20.17 48.10 6.18
N SER A 179 -19.37 48.70 5.26
CA SER A 179 -19.71 49.80 4.31
C SER A 179 -19.94 51.22 4.91
N LYS A 180 -19.98 52.41 4.26
CA LYS A 180 -19.54 53.10 2.99
C LYS A 180 -20.09 54.59 3.10
N ASP A 181 -19.78 55.68 2.37
CA ASP A 181 -18.83 56.19 1.34
C ASP A 181 -18.87 57.76 1.36
N GLU A 182 -17.83 58.46 0.84
CA GLU A 182 -17.77 59.88 0.32
C GLU A 182 -18.22 61.09 1.24
N GLU A 183 -17.81 62.38 1.08
CA GLU A 183 -16.94 63.11 0.14
C GLU A 183 -16.24 64.36 0.81
N ARG A 184 -15.10 64.81 0.25
CA ARG A 184 -14.55 66.19 0.11
C ARG A 184 -13.94 67.06 1.26
N ALA A 185 -12.77 67.63 0.91
CA ALA A 185 -12.22 68.99 1.16
C ALA A 185 -11.43 69.34 2.46
N GLY A 186 -10.21 69.88 2.27
CA GLY A 186 -9.36 70.55 3.28
C GLY A 186 -7.88 70.68 2.86
N ALA A 187 -7.28 71.87 3.01
CA ALA A 187 -5.83 72.13 2.82
C ALA A 187 -5.10 72.12 4.19
N GLU A 188 -3.78 72.35 4.37
CA GLU A 188 -2.70 72.86 3.51
C GLU A 188 -1.33 72.30 3.96
N VAL A 189 -0.21 72.70 3.34
CA VAL A 189 1.15 72.17 3.61
C VAL A 189 2.15 73.30 3.90
N GLU A 190 2.94 73.19 4.97
CA GLU A 190 4.25 73.83 5.03
C GLU A 190 5.29 73.03 5.85
N ARG A 191 6.57 73.14 5.45
CA ARG A 191 7.76 72.70 6.21
C ARG A 191 8.93 73.63 5.84
N THR A 192 9.49 74.32 6.84
CA THR A 192 10.48 75.37 6.58
C THR A 192 11.92 74.94 6.85
N ILE A 193 12.72 75.10 5.79
CA ILE A 193 14.18 75.23 5.63
C ILE A 193 15.03 75.56 6.88
N VAL A 194 16.27 75.04 6.91
CA VAL A 194 17.44 75.65 7.60
C VAL A 194 18.55 75.89 6.56
N THR A 195 19.35 76.95 6.72
CA THR A 195 20.08 77.62 5.61
C THR A 195 21.56 77.91 5.88
N GLY A 196 22.35 78.05 4.81
CA GLY A 196 23.61 78.82 4.76
C GLY A 196 24.70 78.21 3.85
N SER A 197 25.56 78.96 3.16
CA SER A 197 25.62 80.43 2.93
C SER A 197 26.58 80.78 1.75
N ASN A 198 26.48 82.03 1.26
CA ASN A 198 27.44 82.78 0.41
C ASN A 198 27.38 82.65 -1.13
N ILE A 199 27.98 83.67 -1.77
CA ILE A 199 27.72 84.35 -3.07
C ILE A 199 29.09 85.00 -3.49
N PRO A 200 29.43 85.39 -4.76
CA PRO A 200 28.66 85.48 -6.02
C PRO A 200 29.24 84.75 -7.26
N THR A 201 28.51 84.86 -8.37
CA THR A 201 28.89 84.57 -9.76
C THR A 201 29.99 85.50 -10.32
N ALA A 202 30.84 84.96 -11.21
CA ALA A 202 31.51 85.69 -12.28
C ALA A 202 31.17 84.99 -13.62
N ALA A 203 31.23 85.71 -14.74
CA ALA A 203 30.83 85.20 -16.06
C ALA A 203 32.03 85.09 -17.01
N GLU A 204 31.99 84.12 -17.92
CA GLU A 204 32.83 84.08 -19.12
C GLU A 204 32.09 83.35 -20.26
N GLU A 205 32.42 83.67 -21.51
CA GLU A 205 31.68 83.25 -22.70
C GLU A 205 32.27 82.01 -23.37
N GLY A 206 31.46 81.34 -24.19
CA GLY A 206 31.96 80.66 -25.40
C GLY A 206 32.08 79.14 -25.37
N ALA A 207 31.10 78.46 -25.97
CA ALA A 207 31.32 77.50 -27.06
C ALA A 207 29.98 76.94 -27.57
N GLN A 208 29.78 76.91 -28.89
CA GLN A 208 28.72 76.11 -29.51
C GLN A 208 29.17 74.66 -29.64
N ALA A 209 28.36 73.70 -29.18
CA ALA A 209 28.46 72.30 -29.57
C ALA A 209 27.03 71.72 -29.70
N SER A 210 26.72 71.19 -30.88
CA SER A 210 25.40 70.63 -31.21
C SER A 210 25.16 69.30 -30.52
N VAL A 211 24.01 69.14 -29.84
CA VAL A 211 23.49 67.83 -29.43
C VAL A 211 22.37 67.39 -30.37
N GLN A 212 22.73 67.22 -31.64
CA GLN A 212 22.06 66.29 -32.54
C GLN A 212 23.04 65.17 -32.84
N GLU A 213 22.97 64.07 -32.06
CA GLU A 213 23.16 62.69 -32.53
C GLU A 213 23.09 61.71 -31.34
N THR A 214 22.09 60.83 -31.33
CA THR A 214 22.15 59.56 -30.56
C THR A 214 21.31 58.45 -31.21
N ALA A 215 21.13 58.53 -32.54
CA ALA A 215 20.42 57.53 -33.34
C ALA A 215 21.10 56.13 -33.44
N PRO A 216 22.44 55.95 -33.34
CA PRO A 216 23.03 54.62 -33.56
C PRO A 216 22.91 53.66 -32.37
N ALA A 217 22.51 54.13 -31.19
CA ALA A 217 22.53 53.33 -29.96
C ALA A 217 21.45 52.22 -29.88
N LEU A 218 20.34 52.36 -30.60
CA LEU A 218 19.25 51.37 -30.61
C LEU A 218 19.48 50.24 -31.62
N ALA A 219 20.10 50.53 -32.76
CA ALA A 219 20.25 49.61 -33.89
C ALA A 219 21.13 48.37 -33.59
N ASN A 220 21.84 48.36 -32.46
CA ASN A 220 22.76 47.29 -32.07
C ASN A 220 22.35 46.56 -30.77
N ARG A 221 21.11 46.75 -30.29
CA ARG A 221 20.57 46.00 -29.13
C ARG A 221 19.96 44.67 -29.57
N LYS A 222 20.34 43.60 -28.88
CA LYS A 222 19.77 42.25 -29.02
C LYS A 222 18.64 42.09 -28.00
N LEU A 223 17.42 42.41 -28.43
CA LEU A 223 16.21 42.29 -27.59
C LEU A 223 15.39 41.07 -28.02
N ILE A 224 15.13 40.16 -27.08
CA ILE A 224 14.20 39.05 -27.27
C ILE A 224 12.82 39.51 -26.77
N ARG A 225 11.77 39.31 -27.57
CA ARG A 225 10.39 39.63 -27.16
C ARG A 225 9.50 38.39 -27.25
N ASN A 226 8.74 38.14 -26.20
CA ASN A 226 7.82 37.00 -26.12
C ASN A 226 6.47 37.43 -25.53
N ALA A 227 5.38 36.79 -25.97
CA ALA A 227 4.06 37.04 -25.44
C ALA A 227 3.30 35.72 -25.25
N THR A 228 2.55 35.62 -24.15
CA THR A 228 1.57 34.56 -23.93
C THR A 228 0.19 35.19 -23.84
N VAL A 229 -0.79 34.65 -24.54
CA VAL A 229 -2.13 35.23 -24.66
C VAL A 229 -3.17 34.12 -24.51
N GLU A 230 -4.18 34.33 -23.67
CA GLU A 230 -5.27 33.38 -23.45
C GLU A 230 -6.59 34.02 -23.86
N LEU A 231 -7.27 33.44 -24.86
CA LEU A 231 -8.56 33.92 -25.36
C LEU A 231 -9.65 32.85 -25.27
N GLU A 232 -10.83 33.27 -24.81
CA GLU A 232 -12.08 32.55 -25.03
C GLU A 232 -12.73 33.02 -26.33
N ILE A 233 -13.08 32.09 -27.22
CA ILE A 233 -13.50 32.36 -28.60
C ILE A 233 -14.81 31.63 -28.96
N VAL A 234 -15.50 32.09 -30.00
CA VAL A 234 -16.78 31.46 -30.44
C VAL A 234 -16.55 30.23 -31.34
N SER A 235 -15.45 30.20 -32.10
CA SER A 235 -15.08 29.09 -32.98
C SER A 235 -13.57 29.03 -33.19
N PHE A 236 -12.97 27.87 -32.93
CA PHE A 236 -11.54 27.62 -33.06
C PHE A 236 -11.06 27.76 -34.51
N ASP A 237 -11.70 27.08 -35.46
CA ASP A 237 -11.32 27.10 -36.88
C ASP A 237 -11.34 28.52 -37.45
N ASN A 238 -12.32 29.35 -37.05
CA ASN A 238 -12.41 30.74 -37.49
C ASN A 238 -11.32 31.63 -36.86
N ALA A 239 -10.95 31.36 -35.61
CA ALA A 239 -9.84 32.06 -34.94
C ALA A 239 -8.49 31.69 -35.55
N VAL A 240 -8.22 30.40 -35.81
CA VAL A 240 -7.00 29.92 -36.49
C VAL A 240 -6.82 30.63 -37.83
N GLN A 241 -7.86 30.65 -38.68
CA GLN A 241 -7.80 31.31 -39.99
C GLN A 241 -7.46 32.81 -39.89
N LYS A 242 -8.09 33.53 -38.96
CA LYS A 242 -7.83 34.97 -38.75
C LYS A 242 -6.44 35.23 -38.15
N ILE A 243 -5.97 34.39 -37.23
CA ILE A 243 -4.62 34.48 -36.66
C ILE A 243 -3.57 34.25 -37.75
N THR A 244 -3.76 33.27 -38.64
CA THR A 244 -2.88 33.06 -39.80
C THR A 244 -2.88 34.27 -40.74
N ALA A 245 -4.04 34.87 -41.03
CA ALA A 245 -4.13 36.09 -41.84
C ALA A 245 -3.37 37.27 -41.19
N PHE A 246 -3.64 37.54 -39.90
CA PHE A 246 -2.96 38.60 -39.15
C PHE A 246 -1.45 38.36 -39.02
N ALA A 247 -0.99 37.11 -38.93
CA ALA A 247 0.43 36.78 -38.91
C ALA A 247 1.08 37.19 -40.24
N ASN A 248 0.50 36.77 -41.36
CA ASN A 248 1.00 37.09 -42.71
C ASN A 248 0.99 38.61 -42.98
N GLU A 249 -0.05 39.33 -42.55
CA GLU A 249 -0.16 40.79 -42.66
C GLU A 249 0.97 41.54 -41.93
N GLU A 250 1.40 41.03 -40.76
CA GLU A 250 2.45 41.63 -39.93
C GLU A 250 3.86 41.07 -40.22
N HIS A 251 4.03 40.42 -41.38
CA HIS A 251 5.27 39.75 -41.83
C HIS A 251 5.78 38.65 -40.88
N GLY A 252 4.86 37.97 -40.21
CA GLY A 252 5.09 36.76 -39.43
C GLY A 252 4.57 35.50 -40.11
N TYR A 253 4.64 34.38 -39.40
CA TYR A 253 4.11 33.08 -39.80
C TYR A 253 3.67 32.25 -38.58
N VAL A 254 2.73 31.34 -38.80
CA VAL A 254 2.35 30.33 -37.79
C VAL A 254 3.38 29.20 -37.80
N ALA A 255 4.02 28.94 -36.66
CA ALA A 255 5.04 27.91 -36.50
C ALA A 255 4.45 26.58 -36.01
N THR A 256 3.40 26.61 -35.19
CA THR A 256 2.73 25.42 -34.64
C THR A 256 1.24 25.71 -34.42
N THR A 257 0.38 24.70 -34.57
CA THR A 257 -1.04 24.76 -34.23
C THR A 257 -1.47 23.39 -33.73
N ASP A 258 -1.65 23.29 -32.42
CA ASP A 258 -2.13 22.09 -31.73
C ASP A 258 -3.58 22.31 -31.30
N SER A 259 -4.41 21.27 -31.40
CA SER A 259 -5.82 21.33 -30.97
C SER A 259 -6.30 20.00 -30.40
N GLU A 260 -7.15 20.08 -29.39
CA GLU A 260 -7.78 18.94 -28.72
C GLU A 260 -9.30 19.16 -28.73
N LYS A 261 -10.04 18.19 -29.29
CA LYS A 261 -11.49 18.20 -29.33
C LYS A 261 -12.06 17.46 -28.13
N GLN A 262 -12.81 18.16 -27.29
CA GLN A 262 -13.45 17.57 -26.12
C GLN A 262 -14.69 16.74 -26.48
N ALA A 263 -15.13 15.90 -25.54
CA ALA A 263 -16.32 15.05 -25.71
C ALA A 263 -17.66 15.82 -25.78
N ASN A 264 -17.70 17.10 -25.40
CA ASN A 264 -18.82 18.00 -25.66
C ASN A 264 -18.78 18.63 -27.08
N GLY A 265 -17.77 18.29 -27.89
CA GLY A 265 -17.59 18.76 -29.26
C GLY A 265 -16.84 20.09 -29.38
N LYS A 266 -16.58 20.78 -28.26
CA LYS A 266 -15.82 22.05 -28.21
C LYS A 266 -14.33 21.80 -28.45
N LEU A 267 -13.64 22.80 -28.98
CA LEU A 267 -12.19 22.81 -29.24
C LEU A 267 -11.44 23.71 -28.25
N LYS A 268 -10.27 23.25 -27.83
CA LYS A 268 -9.22 24.07 -27.21
C LYS A 268 -7.90 23.78 -27.91
N GLY A 269 -6.94 24.69 -27.86
CA GLY A 269 -5.66 24.49 -28.53
C GLY A 269 -4.64 25.59 -28.27
N GLN A 270 -3.47 25.44 -28.88
CA GLN A 270 -2.36 26.37 -28.77
C GLN A 270 -1.79 26.66 -30.15
N ILE A 271 -1.62 27.95 -30.46
CA ILE A 271 -1.01 28.43 -31.70
C ILE A 271 0.28 29.16 -31.33
N VAL A 272 1.40 28.76 -31.92
CA VAL A 272 2.68 29.47 -31.78
C VAL A 272 2.92 30.25 -33.07
N VAL A 273 3.04 31.56 -32.95
CA VAL A 273 3.26 32.48 -34.08
C VAL A 273 4.60 33.20 -33.90
N LYS A 274 5.36 33.30 -35.00
CA LYS A 274 6.61 34.06 -35.08
C LYS A 274 6.35 35.33 -35.88
N VAL A 275 6.63 36.50 -35.31
CA VAL A 275 6.34 37.82 -35.92
C VAL A 275 7.56 38.74 -35.76
N LEU A 276 7.76 39.71 -36.65
CA LEU A 276 8.83 40.70 -36.48
C LEU A 276 8.64 41.47 -35.15
N PRO A 277 9.70 41.68 -34.34
CA PRO A 277 9.58 42.31 -33.01
C PRO A 277 8.99 43.72 -33.00
N GLU A 278 9.05 44.42 -34.13
CA GLU A 278 8.47 45.76 -34.37
C GLU A 278 6.96 45.73 -34.56
N ASN A 279 6.42 44.68 -35.20
CA ASN A 279 4.99 44.52 -35.45
C ASN A 279 4.24 43.79 -34.32
N LEU A 280 4.96 43.18 -33.37
CA LEU A 280 4.42 42.39 -32.25
C LEU A 280 3.23 43.08 -31.55
N ASP A 281 3.39 44.35 -31.17
CA ASP A 281 2.38 45.06 -30.39
C ASP A 281 1.11 45.36 -31.22
N ARG A 282 1.22 45.49 -32.55
CA ARG A 282 0.08 45.62 -33.47
C ARG A 282 -0.62 44.27 -33.69
N PHE A 283 0.15 43.19 -33.85
CA PHE A 283 -0.37 41.83 -33.96
C PHE A 283 -1.18 41.42 -32.72
N LEU A 284 -0.68 41.73 -31.52
CA LEU A 284 -1.39 41.48 -30.26
C LEU A 284 -2.70 42.28 -30.16
N GLN A 285 -2.75 43.53 -30.65
CA GLN A 285 -3.99 44.30 -30.73
C GLN A 285 -5.02 43.66 -31.66
N LYS A 286 -4.60 43.13 -32.82
CA LYS A 286 -5.48 42.40 -33.75
C LYS A 286 -6.06 41.14 -33.10
N ILE A 287 -5.25 40.34 -32.42
CA ILE A 287 -5.70 39.11 -31.73
C ILE A 287 -6.82 39.40 -30.72
N ARG A 288 -6.72 40.47 -29.93
CA ARG A 288 -7.74 40.86 -28.93
C ARG A 288 -9.14 41.10 -29.50
N SER A 289 -9.28 41.28 -30.82
CA SER A 289 -10.59 41.43 -31.48
C SER A 289 -11.30 40.09 -31.78
N LEU A 290 -10.63 38.94 -31.57
CA LEU A 290 -11.12 37.62 -31.96
C LEU A 290 -11.98 36.93 -30.91
N GLY A 291 -11.95 37.40 -29.66
CA GLY A 291 -12.61 36.78 -28.52
C GLY A 291 -12.39 37.56 -27.23
N GLU A 292 -12.81 36.99 -26.11
CA GLU A 292 -12.61 37.58 -24.79
C GLU A 292 -11.21 37.26 -24.27
N LEU A 293 -10.42 38.30 -23.99
CA LEU A 293 -9.07 38.17 -23.44
C LEU A 293 -9.13 37.78 -21.96
N LYS A 294 -8.71 36.57 -21.61
CA LYS A 294 -8.64 36.09 -20.22
C LYS A 294 -7.32 36.47 -19.55
N ASN A 295 -6.21 36.37 -20.29
CA ASN A 295 -4.86 36.69 -19.80
C ASN A 295 -3.96 37.20 -20.93
N GLN A 296 -3.00 38.06 -20.60
CA GLN A 296 -1.90 38.40 -21.49
C GLN A 296 -0.64 38.77 -20.69
N THR A 297 0.46 38.07 -20.96
CA THR A 297 1.80 38.44 -20.52
C THR A 297 2.64 38.86 -21.73
N LEU A 298 3.42 39.91 -21.57
CA LEU A 298 4.39 40.40 -22.56
C LEU A 298 5.75 40.55 -21.87
N GLY A 299 6.74 39.78 -22.30
CA GLY A 299 8.11 39.85 -21.83
C GLY A 299 9.03 40.52 -22.86
N THR A 300 10.12 41.10 -22.38
CA THR A 300 11.21 41.61 -23.21
C THR A 300 12.51 41.49 -22.42
N GLU A 301 13.48 40.77 -22.99
CA GLU A 301 14.78 40.47 -22.39
C GLU A 301 15.89 41.13 -23.21
N ASP A 302 16.80 41.85 -22.55
CA ASP A 302 17.97 42.46 -23.21
C ASP A 302 19.20 41.55 -23.04
N VAL A 303 19.50 40.78 -24.07
CA VAL A 303 20.66 39.88 -24.12
C VAL A 303 21.91 40.55 -24.72
N THR A 304 21.86 41.85 -25.05
CA THR A 304 22.95 42.57 -25.76
C THR A 304 24.32 42.37 -25.12
N LYS A 305 24.40 42.49 -23.79
CA LYS A 305 25.67 42.31 -23.05
C LYS A 305 26.17 40.86 -23.10
N ALA A 306 25.29 39.89 -22.93
CA ALA A 306 25.65 38.47 -22.93
C ALA A 306 26.06 38.00 -24.34
N TYR A 307 25.34 38.44 -25.36
CA TYR A 307 25.63 38.18 -26.76
C TYR A 307 27.04 38.65 -27.14
N PHE A 308 27.40 39.90 -26.85
CA PHE A 308 28.72 40.43 -27.21
C PHE A 308 29.87 39.88 -26.35
N ASP A 309 29.62 39.46 -25.10
CA ASP A 309 30.62 38.71 -24.29
C ASP A 309 30.91 37.34 -24.91
N THR A 310 29.87 36.56 -25.23
CA THR A 310 30.02 35.23 -25.85
C THR A 310 30.68 35.32 -27.24
N ASP A 311 30.33 36.32 -28.06
CA ASP A 311 30.98 36.56 -29.37
C ASP A 311 32.49 36.91 -29.22
N ALA A 312 32.84 37.79 -28.27
CA ALA A 312 34.24 38.12 -27.99
C ALA A 312 35.03 36.91 -27.47
N ARG A 313 34.43 36.09 -26.59
CA ARG A 313 35.02 34.86 -26.05
C ARG A 313 35.18 33.78 -27.12
N LEU A 314 34.22 33.62 -28.01
CA LEU A 314 34.27 32.71 -29.15
C LEU A 314 35.40 33.08 -30.13
N LYS A 315 35.59 34.38 -30.42
CA LYS A 315 36.71 34.87 -31.23
C LYS A 315 38.06 34.53 -30.58
N ASN A 316 38.18 34.74 -29.27
CA ASN A 316 39.38 34.36 -28.52
C ASN A 316 39.61 32.83 -28.49
N ALA A 317 38.54 32.02 -28.39
CA ALA A 317 38.61 30.57 -28.41
C ALA A 317 39.10 30.03 -29.77
N HIS A 318 38.62 30.57 -30.90
CA HIS A 318 39.15 30.21 -32.22
C HIS A 318 40.63 30.58 -32.39
N VAL A 319 41.10 31.71 -31.83
CA VAL A 319 42.54 32.05 -31.82
C VAL A 319 43.34 31.04 -30.98
N MET A 320 42.78 30.54 -29.88
CA MET A 320 43.39 29.46 -29.08
C MET A 320 43.39 28.13 -29.84
N GLU A 321 42.31 27.79 -30.55
CA GLU A 321 42.20 26.58 -31.38
C GLU A 321 43.31 26.55 -32.45
N GLN A 322 43.50 27.65 -33.20
CA GLN A 322 44.55 27.72 -34.21
C GLN A 322 45.96 27.58 -33.61
N ARG A 323 46.22 28.18 -32.44
CA ARG A 323 47.50 28.01 -31.72
C ARG A 323 47.74 26.57 -31.26
N LEU A 324 46.70 25.86 -30.84
CA LEU A 324 46.78 24.43 -30.47
C LEU A 324 47.04 23.57 -31.73
N ILE A 325 46.32 23.82 -32.81
CA ILE A 325 46.51 23.18 -34.13
C ILE A 325 47.94 23.41 -34.65
N ASP A 326 48.47 24.64 -34.58
CA ASP A 326 49.82 24.93 -35.05
C ASP A 326 50.90 24.32 -34.15
N MET A 327 50.66 24.18 -32.84
CA MET A 327 51.51 23.37 -31.97
C MET A 327 51.50 21.88 -32.35
N LEU A 328 50.37 21.31 -32.77
CA LEU A 328 50.32 19.93 -33.28
C LEU A 328 51.07 19.77 -34.62
N LYS A 329 50.99 20.77 -35.52
CA LYS A 329 51.74 20.77 -36.80
C LYS A 329 53.27 20.86 -36.61
N THR A 330 53.73 21.55 -35.57
CA THR A 330 55.15 21.95 -35.42
C THR A 330 55.93 21.16 -34.37
N LYS A 331 55.28 20.49 -33.41
CA LYS A 331 55.98 19.74 -32.35
C LYS A 331 56.36 18.32 -32.76
N THR A 332 57.63 18.09 -33.06
CA THR A 332 58.25 16.75 -33.08
C THR A 332 58.64 16.30 -31.65
N GLY A 333 57.66 16.30 -30.73
CA GLY A 333 57.85 16.11 -29.28
C GLY A 333 57.59 14.68 -28.77
N LYS A 334 57.49 14.53 -27.44
CA LYS A 334 57.06 13.26 -26.83
C LYS A 334 55.55 13.05 -27.07
N VAL A 335 55.15 11.79 -27.21
CA VAL A 335 53.73 11.40 -27.41
C VAL A 335 52.83 11.90 -26.27
N SER A 336 53.33 11.93 -25.03
CA SER A 336 52.65 12.52 -23.87
C SER A 336 52.21 13.96 -24.11
N ASP A 337 53.06 14.75 -24.75
CA ASP A 337 52.91 16.20 -24.88
C ASP A 337 51.96 16.51 -26.06
N LEU A 338 51.91 15.61 -27.05
CA LEU A 338 50.95 15.63 -28.15
C LEU A 338 49.52 15.34 -27.64
N LEU A 339 49.35 14.27 -26.86
CA LEU A 339 48.07 13.86 -26.27
C LEU A 339 47.48 14.94 -25.33
N LEU A 340 48.32 15.69 -24.63
CA LEU A 340 47.87 16.83 -23.80
C LEU A 340 47.38 18.00 -24.65
N VAL A 341 48.05 18.32 -25.77
CA VAL A 341 47.59 19.37 -26.69
C VAL A 341 46.32 18.95 -27.42
N GLU A 342 46.21 17.68 -27.80
CA GLU A 342 45.00 17.10 -28.42
C GLU A 342 43.79 17.14 -27.45
N LYS A 343 43.99 16.79 -26.18
CA LYS A 343 42.94 16.90 -25.15
C LYS A 343 42.45 18.34 -24.97
N GLU A 344 43.37 19.31 -24.87
CA GLU A 344 42.98 20.73 -24.75
C GLU A 344 42.33 21.27 -26.04
N LEU A 345 42.74 20.79 -27.22
CA LEU A 345 42.07 21.10 -28.48
C LEU A 345 40.63 20.57 -28.50
N GLY A 346 40.39 19.36 -27.97
CA GLY A 346 39.05 18.81 -27.78
C GLY A 346 38.17 19.71 -26.90
N ARG A 347 38.67 20.10 -25.71
CA ARG A 347 37.96 20.99 -24.79
C ARG A 347 37.65 22.36 -25.42
N VAL A 348 38.63 22.97 -26.11
CA VAL A 348 38.44 24.27 -26.77
C VAL A 348 37.41 24.18 -27.90
N ARG A 349 37.32 23.05 -28.61
CA ARG A 349 36.27 22.81 -29.62
C ARG A 349 34.87 22.66 -29.02
N GLU A 350 34.74 21.91 -27.93
CA GLU A 350 33.48 21.79 -27.19
C GLU A 350 32.98 23.18 -26.70
N GLU A 351 33.90 24.01 -26.19
CA GLU A 351 33.60 25.39 -25.79
C GLU A 351 33.19 26.29 -26.98
N ILE A 352 33.86 26.15 -28.13
CA ILE A 352 33.50 26.84 -29.38
C ILE A 352 32.11 26.42 -29.86
N GLU A 353 31.82 25.13 -29.96
CA GLU A 353 30.55 24.60 -30.45
C GLU A 353 29.39 25.04 -29.55
N LYS A 354 29.59 25.01 -28.23
CA LYS A 354 28.62 25.53 -27.26
C LYS A 354 28.37 27.03 -27.45
N MET A 355 29.40 27.87 -27.50
CA MET A 355 29.24 29.31 -27.71
C MET A 355 28.61 29.65 -29.07
N GLN A 356 28.93 28.88 -30.12
CA GLN A 356 28.24 29.00 -31.41
C GLN A 356 26.75 28.64 -31.32
N GLY A 357 26.39 27.63 -30.52
CA GLY A 357 25.00 27.27 -30.25
C GLY A 357 24.24 28.38 -29.50
N GLU A 358 24.86 28.95 -28.46
CA GLU A 358 24.28 30.06 -27.67
C GLU A 358 24.01 31.30 -28.53
N LEU A 359 24.95 31.72 -29.38
CA LEU A 359 24.75 32.84 -30.31
C LEU A 359 23.65 32.57 -31.34
N LYS A 360 23.65 31.39 -31.98
CA LYS A 360 22.61 30.97 -32.95
C LYS A 360 21.22 30.95 -32.31
N TYR A 361 21.12 30.50 -31.05
CA TYR A 361 19.88 30.54 -30.30
C TYR A 361 19.40 31.98 -30.09
N TRP A 362 20.23 32.88 -29.56
CA TRP A 362 19.85 34.27 -29.35
C TRP A 362 19.49 34.98 -30.67
N ASP A 363 20.22 34.77 -31.75
CA ASP A 363 19.86 35.34 -33.06
C ASP A 363 18.47 34.90 -33.52
N SER A 364 18.11 33.61 -33.36
CA SER A 364 16.78 33.10 -33.72
C SER A 364 15.63 33.69 -32.87
N GLN A 365 15.92 34.13 -31.65
CA GLN A 365 14.95 34.72 -30.71
C GLN A 365 14.88 36.27 -30.80
N VAL A 366 15.93 36.91 -31.32
CA VAL A 366 15.95 38.34 -31.63
C VAL A 366 15.36 38.61 -33.01
N GLN A 367 15.52 37.71 -33.98
CA GLN A 367 14.96 37.88 -35.33
C GLN A 367 13.41 37.85 -35.33
N PHE A 368 12.80 37.03 -34.49
CA PHE A 368 11.34 36.88 -34.42
C PHE A 368 10.85 36.86 -32.97
N ALA A 369 9.94 37.78 -32.66
CA ALA A 369 9.15 37.69 -31.44
C ALA A 369 8.26 36.44 -31.48
N THR A 370 8.12 35.78 -30.33
CA THR A 370 7.35 34.54 -30.19
C THR A 370 6.05 34.80 -29.45
N VAL A 371 4.92 34.53 -30.09
CA VAL A 371 3.58 34.68 -29.51
C VAL A 371 2.93 33.31 -29.36
N THR A 372 2.70 32.90 -28.12
CA THR A 372 2.00 31.68 -27.77
C THR A 372 0.56 32.02 -27.41
N ILE A 373 -0.38 31.62 -28.25
CA ILE A 373 -1.81 31.93 -28.13
C ILE A 373 -2.54 30.65 -27.71
N SER A 374 -3.01 30.62 -26.47
CA SER A 374 -3.92 29.58 -25.97
C SER A 374 -5.34 29.99 -26.30
N LEU A 375 -6.07 29.13 -27.02
CA LEU A 375 -7.44 29.35 -27.46
C LEU A 375 -8.37 28.31 -26.82
N THR A 376 -9.50 28.78 -26.32
CA THR A 376 -10.56 27.93 -25.76
C THR A 376 -11.90 28.34 -26.35
N GLU A 377 -12.65 27.41 -26.94
CA GLU A 377 -14.03 27.70 -27.31
C GLU A 377 -14.90 27.94 -26.07
N LYS A 378 -15.76 28.95 -26.16
CA LYS A 378 -16.69 29.33 -25.10
C LYS A 378 -17.56 28.15 -24.66
N ASP A 379 -17.96 28.13 -23.38
CA ASP A 379 -18.74 27.06 -22.74
C ASP A 379 -18.01 25.68 -22.71
N LEU A 380 -16.67 25.67 -22.75
CA LEU A 380 -15.85 24.45 -22.63
C LEU A 380 -16.20 23.61 -21.40
N GLU A 381 -16.57 24.26 -20.30
CA GLU A 381 -16.89 23.61 -19.02
C GLU A 381 -18.29 22.99 -18.97
N GLU A 382 -19.17 23.24 -19.95
CA GLU A 382 -20.49 22.60 -19.98
C GLU A 382 -20.41 21.13 -20.44
N PRO A 383 -20.97 20.17 -19.66
CA PRO A 383 -21.07 18.78 -20.09
C PRO A 383 -22.19 18.59 -21.12
N ALA A 384 -21.89 17.94 -22.25
CA ALA A 384 -22.91 17.59 -23.24
C ALA A 384 -23.82 16.44 -22.76
N ALA A 385 -23.30 15.59 -21.87
CA ALA A 385 -24.04 14.50 -21.25
C ALA A 385 -23.52 14.19 -19.84
N PHE A 386 -24.38 13.61 -19.02
CA PHE A 386 -23.99 12.97 -17.76
C PHE A 386 -24.11 11.46 -17.90
N LEU A 387 -23.02 10.75 -17.59
CA LEU A 387 -22.99 9.29 -17.56
C LEU A 387 -23.08 8.82 -16.09
N LEU A 388 -24.16 8.11 -15.76
CA LEU A 388 -24.35 7.47 -14.46
C LEU A 388 -23.69 6.09 -14.47
N LYS A 389 -22.67 5.90 -13.62
CA LYS A 389 -22.13 4.57 -13.28
C LYS A 389 -22.75 4.10 -11.97
N GLU A 390 -23.37 2.94 -12.00
CA GLU A 390 -23.95 2.30 -10.82
C GLU A 390 -23.09 1.10 -10.42
N ARG A 391 -22.72 1.01 -9.15
CA ARG A 391 -21.98 -0.13 -8.58
C ARG A 391 -22.77 -0.74 -7.43
N ALA A 392 -22.98 -2.04 -7.48
CA ALA A 392 -23.66 -2.79 -6.44
C ALA A 392 -22.71 -3.81 -5.80
N GLN A 393 -22.67 -3.85 -4.48
CA GLN A 393 -22.03 -4.90 -3.70
C GLN A 393 -23.11 -5.69 -2.96
N LEU A 394 -23.03 -7.02 -3.03
CA LEU A 394 -24.02 -7.92 -2.45
C LEU A 394 -23.34 -9.09 -1.74
N PHE A 395 -23.62 -9.25 -0.46
CA PHE A 395 -23.12 -10.34 0.38
C PHE A 395 -24.27 -11.29 0.72
N LEU A 396 -24.10 -12.58 0.40
CA LEU A 396 -25.12 -13.61 0.56
C LEU A 396 -24.63 -14.77 1.42
N TYR A 397 -25.51 -15.26 2.30
CA TYR A 397 -25.36 -16.55 2.95
C TYR A 397 -26.36 -17.58 2.38
N THR A 398 -25.85 -18.78 2.09
CA THR A 398 -26.61 -19.94 1.58
C THR A 398 -26.13 -21.23 2.25
N PRO A 399 -26.97 -22.27 2.42
CA PRO A 399 -26.49 -23.60 2.80
C PRO A 399 -25.62 -24.24 1.71
N ASP A 400 -25.92 -24.00 0.43
CA ASP A 400 -25.22 -24.58 -0.72
C ASP A 400 -24.65 -23.47 -1.61
N VAL A 401 -23.34 -23.21 -1.46
CA VAL A 401 -22.61 -22.20 -2.22
C VAL A 401 -22.40 -22.63 -3.68
N GLU A 402 -22.31 -23.92 -3.95
CA GLU A 402 -21.96 -24.45 -5.27
C GLU A 402 -23.16 -24.42 -6.21
N LYS A 403 -24.34 -24.79 -5.70
CA LYS A 403 -25.60 -24.63 -6.41
C LYS A 403 -25.86 -23.16 -6.73
N ILE A 404 -25.80 -22.27 -5.74
CA ILE A 404 -26.09 -20.84 -5.98
C ILE A 404 -25.03 -20.18 -6.87
N TYR A 405 -23.77 -20.58 -6.80
CA TYR A 405 -22.73 -20.15 -7.75
C TYR A 405 -23.11 -20.52 -9.20
N ASN A 406 -23.56 -21.75 -9.44
CA ASN A 406 -23.98 -22.20 -10.77
C ASN A 406 -25.29 -21.54 -11.24
N GLU A 407 -26.28 -21.37 -10.35
CA GLU A 407 -27.52 -20.64 -10.66
C GLU A 407 -27.25 -19.16 -10.97
N THR A 408 -26.36 -18.50 -10.23
CA THR A 408 -25.89 -17.13 -10.52
C THR A 408 -25.12 -17.06 -11.84
N LYS A 409 -24.29 -18.08 -12.15
CA LYS A 409 -23.59 -18.17 -13.43
C LYS A 409 -24.53 -18.37 -14.61
N SER A 410 -25.68 -19.04 -14.42
CA SER A 410 -26.70 -19.23 -15.45
C SER A 410 -27.50 -17.95 -15.80
N LEU A 411 -27.35 -16.87 -15.02
CA LEU A 411 -27.92 -15.55 -15.36
C LEU A 411 -27.15 -14.84 -16.49
N ALA A 412 -26.02 -15.37 -16.95
CA ALA A 412 -25.26 -14.80 -18.06
C ALA A 412 -26.09 -14.71 -19.36
N SER A 413 -26.06 -13.55 -20.00
CA SER A 413 -26.85 -13.27 -21.21
C SER A 413 -26.14 -12.24 -22.11
N ALA A 414 -26.72 -11.91 -23.26
CA ALA A 414 -26.23 -10.79 -24.09
C ALA A 414 -26.18 -9.44 -23.34
N LYS A 415 -26.93 -9.30 -22.24
CA LYS A 415 -27.01 -8.10 -21.39
C LYS A 415 -26.38 -8.26 -20.00
N VAL A 416 -26.08 -9.50 -19.59
CA VAL A 416 -25.47 -9.83 -18.29
C VAL A 416 -24.13 -10.51 -18.55
N GLN A 417 -23.06 -9.73 -18.52
CA GLN A 417 -21.70 -10.19 -18.84
C GLN A 417 -20.93 -10.45 -17.55
N ILE A 418 -20.68 -11.72 -17.25
CA ILE A 418 -19.86 -12.12 -16.09
C ILE A 418 -18.39 -11.83 -16.41
N THR A 419 -17.75 -10.98 -15.60
CA THR A 419 -16.35 -10.57 -15.74
C THR A 419 -15.41 -11.37 -14.83
N ASN A 420 -15.90 -11.84 -13.68
CA ASN A 420 -15.20 -12.77 -12.81
C ASN A 420 -16.18 -13.80 -12.22
N ALA A 421 -15.73 -15.04 -12.04
CA ALA A 421 -16.49 -16.11 -11.38
C ALA A 421 -15.50 -17.12 -10.78
N GLN A 422 -15.36 -17.10 -9.46
CA GLN A 422 -14.44 -17.94 -8.69
C GLN A 422 -15.20 -18.68 -7.60
N LEU A 423 -14.88 -19.97 -7.44
CA LEU A 423 -15.39 -20.84 -6.39
C LEU A 423 -14.20 -21.32 -5.55
N ASN A 424 -14.06 -20.76 -4.36
CA ASN A 424 -12.96 -21.04 -3.44
C ASN A 424 -13.36 -22.16 -2.48
N ARG A 425 -12.45 -23.13 -2.32
CA ARG A 425 -12.53 -24.18 -1.30
C ARG A 425 -11.25 -24.12 -0.47
N ASP A 426 -11.34 -23.95 0.84
CA ASP A 426 -10.15 -23.98 1.70
C ASP A 426 -9.88 -25.38 2.28
N TYR A 427 -8.67 -25.57 2.83
CA TYR A 427 -8.25 -26.83 3.46
C TYR A 427 -9.06 -27.23 4.70
N SER A 428 -9.94 -26.36 5.22
CA SER A 428 -10.88 -26.67 6.30
C SER A 428 -12.27 -27.08 5.79
N GLY A 429 -12.44 -27.22 4.47
CA GLY A 429 -13.71 -27.60 3.84
C GLY A 429 -14.73 -26.47 3.75
N ARG A 430 -14.34 -25.22 4.04
CA ARG A 430 -15.21 -24.07 3.79
C ARG A 430 -15.23 -23.75 2.30
N VAL A 431 -16.43 -23.52 1.80
CA VAL A 431 -16.68 -23.08 0.43
C VAL A 431 -17.19 -21.64 0.46
N SER A 432 -16.67 -20.81 -0.43
CA SER A 432 -17.17 -19.47 -0.73
C SER A 432 -17.05 -19.21 -2.24
N ALA A 433 -17.83 -18.28 -2.79
CA ALA A 433 -17.74 -17.90 -4.18
C ALA A 433 -17.76 -16.37 -4.33
N GLN A 434 -17.09 -15.89 -5.37
CA GLN A 434 -17.05 -14.48 -5.75
C GLN A 434 -17.38 -14.36 -7.23
N LEU A 435 -18.32 -13.49 -7.56
CA LEU A 435 -18.70 -13.19 -8.94
C LEU A 435 -18.76 -11.69 -9.17
N SER A 436 -18.27 -11.25 -10.32
CA SER A 436 -18.40 -9.89 -10.81
C SER A 436 -19.11 -9.92 -12.16
N MET A 437 -20.08 -9.04 -12.37
CA MET A 437 -20.82 -8.96 -13.63
C MET A 437 -21.20 -7.52 -14.01
N LEU A 438 -21.21 -7.26 -15.31
CA LEU A 438 -21.70 -6.01 -15.91
C LEU A 438 -23.09 -6.27 -16.50
N ILE A 439 -24.10 -5.58 -15.94
CA ILE A 439 -25.51 -5.75 -16.30
C ILE A 439 -26.00 -4.52 -17.07
N ALA A 440 -26.77 -4.70 -18.14
CA ALA A 440 -27.43 -3.60 -18.83
C ALA A 440 -28.42 -2.88 -17.89
N PRO A 441 -28.48 -1.53 -17.89
CA PRO A 441 -29.20 -0.77 -16.86
C PRO A 441 -30.72 -0.95 -16.87
N GLU A 442 -31.30 -1.53 -17.93
CA GLU A 442 -32.72 -1.90 -17.98
C GLU A 442 -33.03 -3.28 -17.37
N GLU A 443 -32.02 -4.09 -17.04
CA GLU A 443 -32.18 -5.42 -16.41
C GLU A 443 -31.51 -5.53 -15.03
N SER A 444 -30.82 -4.48 -14.56
CA SER A 444 -30.11 -4.44 -13.28
C SER A 444 -31.00 -4.81 -12.09
N ASP A 445 -32.13 -4.13 -11.91
CA ASP A 445 -33.07 -4.39 -10.80
C ASP A 445 -33.61 -5.83 -10.83
N ALA A 446 -33.92 -6.34 -12.02
CA ALA A 446 -34.46 -7.69 -12.21
C ALA A 446 -33.42 -8.80 -11.99
N VAL A 447 -32.13 -8.52 -12.25
CA VAL A 447 -31.02 -9.44 -11.98
C VAL A 447 -30.62 -9.37 -10.51
N ILE A 448 -30.44 -8.17 -9.95
CA ILE A 448 -30.14 -7.95 -8.53
C ILE A 448 -31.24 -8.56 -7.65
N GLY A 449 -32.52 -8.38 -8.02
CA GLY A 449 -33.66 -9.00 -7.31
C GLY A 449 -33.63 -10.53 -7.33
N ARG A 450 -33.30 -11.15 -8.48
CA ARG A 450 -33.13 -12.61 -8.58
C ARG A 450 -31.97 -13.12 -7.72
N VAL A 451 -30.80 -12.46 -7.79
CA VAL A 451 -29.61 -12.84 -7.00
C VAL A 451 -29.86 -12.69 -5.50
N LYS A 452 -30.55 -11.62 -5.07
CA LYS A 452 -31.01 -11.44 -3.67
C LYS A 452 -31.99 -12.53 -3.21
N GLY A 453 -32.69 -13.21 -4.13
CA GLY A 453 -33.59 -14.32 -3.82
C GLY A 453 -32.90 -15.69 -3.63
N PHE A 454 -31.64 -15.83 -4.02
CA PHE A 454 -30.91 -17.10 -3.93
C PHE A 454 -30.37 -17.45 -2.54
N GLY A 455 -30.34 -16.49 -1.62
CA GLY A 455 -29.83 -16.68 -0.27
C GLY A 455 -30.21 -15.49 0.61
N ARG A 456 -29.91 -15.57 1.91
CA ARG A 456 -30.16 -14.45 2.82
C ARG A 456 -29.08 -13.38 2.61
N VAL A 457 -29.51 -12.14 2.41
CA VAL A 457 -28.64 -10.97 2.27
C VAL A 457 -28.04 -10.60 3.62
N GLU A 458 -26.71 -10.53 3.71
CA GLU A 458 -25.99 -9.94 4.85
C GLU A 458 -25.92 -8.42 4.71
N ASN A 459 -25.51 -7.94 3.53
CA ASN A 459 -25.38 -6.54 3.20
C ASN A 459 -25.62 -6.33 1.70
N PHE A 460 -26.29 -5.24 1.35
CA PHE A 460 -26.40 -4.74 -0.01
C PHE A 460 -26.11 -3.24 -0.02
N GLN A 461 -25.13 -2.82 -0.81
CA GLN A 461 -24.76 -1.42 -0.97
C GLN A 461 -24.77 -1.06 -2.45
N MET A 462 -25.40 0.06 -2.79
CA MET A 462 -25.47 0.58 -4.16
C MET A 462 -24.91 2.00 -4.18
N GLN A 463 -23.86 2.22 -4.97
CA GLN A 463 -23.20 3.50 -5.15
C GLN A 463 -23.47 4.00 -6.57
N THR A 464 -23.97 5.23 -6.70
CA THR A 464 -24.22 5.88 -8.00
C THR A 464 -23.28 7.05 -8.18
N GLN A 465 -22.46 7.02 -9.22
CA GLN A 465 -21.51 8.08 -9.58
C GLN A 465 -21.97 8.76 -10.86
N ARG A 466 -22.22 10.07 -10.80
CA ARG A 466 -22.47 10.90 -12.00
C ARG A 466 -21.13 11.41 -12.52
N LEU A 467 -20.84 11.17 -13.80
CA LEU A 467 -19.64 11.65 -14.50
C LEU A 467 -20.05 12.58 -15.65
N ALA A 468 -19.38 13.72 -15.77
CA ALA A 468 -19.50 14.61 -16.91
C ALA A 468 -18.88 13.98 -18.18
N GLN A 469 -19.48 14.23 -19.35
CA GLN A 469 -18.89 13.90 -20.66
C GLN A 469 -18.60 15.20 -21.42
N GLY A 470 -17.33 15.60 -21.40
CA GLY A 470 -16.90 16.98 -21.70
C GLY A 470 -17.18 17.89 -20.50
N GLY A 471 -16.41 18.97 -20.38
CA GLY A 471 -16.58 19.93 -19.29
C GLY A 471 -16.42 19.37 -17.87
N SER A 472 -16.86 20.18 -16.91
CA SER A 472 -16.71 20.00 -15.46
C SER A 472 -17.89 20.57 -14.65
N GLY A 473 -18.68 21.47 -15.23
CA GLY A 473 -19.76 22.18 -14.59
C GLY A 473 -21.08 21.41 -14.48
N MET A 474 -22.10 22.10 -13.98
CA MET A 474 -23.49 21.63 -13.95
C MET A 474 -24.24 22.26 -15.14
N SER A 475 -24.84 21.45 -16.01
CA SER A 475 -25.72 21.92 -17.08
C SER A 475 -27.10 21.27 -16.96
N GLU A 476 -28.14 22.08 -17.00
CA GLU A 476 -29.55 21.63 -16.91
C GLU A 476 -29.98 20.89 -18.19
N ASN A 477 -29.31 21.15 -19.32
CA ASN A 477 -29.62 20.57 -20.63
C ASN A 477 -28.86 19.28 -20.93
N ALA A 478 -27.91 18.87 -20.06
CA ALA A 478 -27.06 17.71 -20.27
C ALA A 478 -27.84 16.39 -20.23
N LYS A 479 -27.86 15.65 -21.35
CA LYS A 479 -28.59 14.38 -21.45
C LYS A 479 -27.99 13.34 -20.50
N THR A 480 -28.81 12.80 -19.59
CA THR A 480 -28.36 11.75 -18.67
C THR A 480 -28.50 10.37 -19.30
N LYS A 481 -27.38 9.62 -19.35
CA LYS A 481 -27.29 8.24 -19.84
C LYS A 481 -26.81 7.33 -18.71
N ARG A 482 -27.40 6.13 -18.57
CA ARG A 482 -26.87 5.09 -17.67
C ARG A 482 -25.83 4.24 -18.39
N ASP A 483 -24.76 3.90 -17.68
CA ASP A 483 -23.77 2.90 -18.08
C ASP A 483 -24.24 1.49 -17.67
N LYS A 484 -23.44 0.46 -17.95
CA LYS A 484 -23.65 -0.87 -17.34
C LYS A 484 -23.46 -0.80 -15.82
N VAL A 485 -24.30 -1.52 -15.10
CA VAL A 485 -24.23 -1.66 -13.63
C VAL A 485 -23.21 -2.74 -13.29
N GLU A 486 -22.23 -2.41 -12.45
CA GLU A 486 -21.21 -3.34 -11.96
C GLU A 486 -21.71 -4.01 -10.67
N LEU A 487 -22.15 -5.27 -10.75
CA LEU A 487 -22.60 -6.05 -9.59
C LEU A 487 -21.49 -7.01 -9.15
N ASN A 488 -21.00 -6.82 -7.92
CA ASN A 488 -20.05 -7.69 -7.24
C ASN A 488 -20.78 -8.48 -6.14
N ILE A 489 -20.69 -9.81 -6.21
CA ILE A 489 -21.41 -10.76 -5.36
C ILE A 489 -20.40 -11.61 -4.59
N THR A 490 -20.50 -11.64 -3.27
CA THR A 490 -19.79 -12.61 -2.41
C THR A 490 -20.80 -13.57 -1.80
N ILE A 491 -20.58 -14.87 -1.98
CA ILE A 491 -21.45 -15.95 -1.49
C ILE A 491 -20.66 -16.78 -0.48
N SER A 492 -21.18 -16.91 0.73
CA SER A 492 -20.56 -17.67 1.82
C SER A 492 -21.55 -18.68 2.41
N ARG A 493 -21.05 -19.70 3.13
CA ARG A 493 -21.96 -20.62 3.83
C ARG A 493 -22.49 -20.01 5.13
N GLU A 494 -23.77 -20.20 5.45
CA GLU A 494 -24.41 -19.76 6.71
C GLU A 494 -23.63 -20.11 8.00
N GLU A 495 -22.86 -21.21 7.98
CA GLU A 495 -22.04 -21.68 9.10
C GLU A 495 -20.86 -20.73 9.44
N GLN A 496 -20.44 -19.93 8.45
CA GLN A 496 -19.31 -19.00 8.53
C GLN A 496 -19.74 -17.61 9.02
N GLU A 497 -21.05 -17.33 9.03
CA GLU A 497 -21.63 -16.06 9.45
C GLU A 497 -21.33 -15.72 10.92
N GLN A 498 -21.02 -14.44 11.18
CA GLN A 498 -20.79 -13.92 12.53
C GLN A 498 -22.11 -13.74 13.29
N ALA A 499 -22.13 -14.10 14.57
CA ALA A 499 -23.31 -13.89 15.42
C ALA A 499 -23.55 -12.39 15.68
N PHE A 500 -24.69 -11.86 15.24
CA PHE A 500 -25.13 -10.49 15.52
C PHE A 500 -25.37 -10.26 17.01
N GLN A 501 -25.88 -11.30 17.69
CA GLN A 501 -25.99 -11.33 19.14
C GLN A 501 -25.41 -12.64 19.70
N GLN A 502 -24.57 -12.54 20.73
CA GLN A 502 -24.08 -13.68 21.50
C GLN A 502 -24.72 -13.64 22.89
N THR A 503 -25.30 -14.76 23.31
CA THR A 503 -25.86 -14.94 24.66
C THR A 503 -25.15 -16.09 25.36
N SER A 504 -24.81 -15.93 26.63
CA SER A 504 -24.42 -17.04 27.51
C SER A 504 -25.30 -17.05 28.74
N LEU A 505 -25.77 -18.23 29.14
CA LEU A 505 -26.61 -18.41 30.33
C LEU A 505 -26.38 -19.78 30.97
N ARG A 506 -26.74 -19.92 32.25
CA ARG A 506 -26.73 -21.18 32.98
C ARG A 506 -28.15 -21.55 33.39
N ILE A 507 -28.46 -22.85 33.43
CA ILE A 507 -29.74 -23.37 33.90
C ILE A 507 -29.46 -24.39 35.01
N ARG A 508 -29.95 -24.12 36.22
CA ARG A 508 -29.88 -25.07 37.35
C ARG A 508 -31.11 -25.99 37.32
N THR A 509 -30.86 -27.30 37.35
CA THR A 509 -31.88 -28.37 37.25
C THR A 509 -31.64 -29.49 38.27
N SER A 510 -32.61 -30.38 38.42
CA SER A 510 -32.50 -31.66 39.15
C SER A 510 -31.94 -32.80 38.30
N SER A 511 -32.25 -32.82 36.99
CA SER A 511 -31.75 -33.80 36.01
C SER A 511 -31.18 -33.06 34.80
N VAL A 512 -29.97 -33.42 34.35
CA VAL A 512 -29.28 -32.66 33.28
C VAL A 512 -29.48 -33.29 31.90
N ASP A 513 -29.45 -34.61 31.78
CA ASP A 513 -29.67 -35.31 30.50
C ASP A 513 -31.07 -35.05 29.91
N GLU A 514 -32.12 -35.18 30.73
CA GLU A 514 -33.51 -34.91 30.32
C GLU A 514 -33.69 -33.47 29.82
N ARG A 515 -33.25 -32.47 30.60
CA ARG A 515 -33.34 -31.07 30.20
C ARG A 515 -32.44 -30.74 29.01
N ALA A 516 -31.30 -31.43 28.84
CA ALA A 516 -30.48 -31.29 27.65
C ALA A 516 -31.15 -31.88 26.39
N LYS A 517 -31.98 -32.93 26.53
CA LYS A 517 -32.82 -33.47 25.43
C LYS A 517 -33.96 -32.51 25.09
N GLU A 518 -34.71 -32.03 26.08
CA GLU A 518 -35.77 -31.03 25.89
C GLU A 518 -35.25 -29.74 25.24
N LEU A 519 -34.07 -29.27 25.65
CA LEU A 519 -33.45 -28.05 25.12
C LEU A 519 -33.10 -28.16 23.62
N ARG A 520 -32.69 -29.33 23.14
CA ARG A 520 -32.50 -29.58 21.70
C ARG A 520 -33.83 -29.50 20.95
N ALA A 521 -34.86 -30.19 21.45
CA ALA A 521 -36.20 -30.17 20.85
C ALA A 521 -36.85 -28.76 20.86
N LEU A 522 -36.61 -27.96 21.91
CA LEU A 522 -37.04 -26.56 21.96
C LEU A 522 -36.28 -25.68 20.95
N ALA A 523 -34.98 -25.90 20.77
CA ALA A 523 -34.20 -25.17 19.77
C ALA A 523 -34.71 -25.48 18.34
N GLU A 524 -34.88 -26.76 18.01
CA GLU A 524 -35.41 -27.22 16.73
C GLU A 524 -36.83 -26.67 16.47
N LYS A 525 -37.71 -26.70 17.49
CA LYS A 525 -39.07 -26.13 17.43
C LYS A 525 -39.08 -24.61 17.18
N GLN A 526 -38.04 -23.89 17.59
CA GLN A 526 -37.85 -22.45 17.32
C GLN A 526 -37.01 -22.19 16.05
N GLY A 527 -36.83 -23.18 15.17
CA GLY A 527 -36.05 -23.05 13.94
C GLY A 527 -34.55 -22.84 14.16
N GLY A 528 -34.05 -23.14 15.35
CA GLY A 528 -32.65 -23.07 15.70
C GLY A 528 -31.90 -24.37 15.37
N ARG A 529 -30.59 -24.25 15.12
CA ARG A 529 -29.68 -25.39 14.90
C ARG A 529 -28.74 -25.54 16.09
N VAL A 530 -28.53 -26.76 16.56
CA VAL A 530 -27.52 -27.07 17.59
C VAL A 530 -26.14 -27.07 16.93
N ARG A 531 -25.24 -26.17 17.33
CA ARG A 531 -23.85 -26.11 16.81
C ARG A 531 -22.94 -27.11 17.52
N SER A 532 -23.14 -27.32 18.82
CA SER A 532 -22.45 -28.36 19.60
C SER A 532 -23.24 -28.73 20.85
N SER A 533 -23.06 -29.95 21.33
CA SER A 533 -23.59 -30.40 22.61
C SER A 533 -22.58 -31.36 23.25
N THR A 534 -22.14 -31.03 24.47
CA THR A 534 -21.29 -31.89 25.30
C THR A 534 -22.00 -32.20 26.60
N PHE A 535 -21.77 -33.39 27.15
CA PHE A 535 -22.24 -33.84 28.45
C PHE A 535 -21.05 -34.41 29.22
N ILE A 536 -20.92 -34.00 30.48
CA ILE A 536 -19.86 -34.42 31.40
C ILE A 536 -20.54 -34.78 32.72
N SER A 537 -20.21 -35.94 33.27
CA SER A 537 -20.58 -36.34 34.63
C SER A 537 -19.33 -36.59 35.45
N ASP A 538 -19.15 -35.85 36.54
CA ASP A 538 -18.10 -36.10 37.52
C ASP A 538 -18.39 -37.40 38.30
N PRO A 539 -17.36 -38.17 38.72
CA PRO A 539 -17.51 -39.27 39.67
C PRO A 539 -18.14 -38.87 41.02
N ASN A 540 -18.18 -37.55 41.31
CA ASN A 540 -18.76 -36.97 42.52
C ASN A 540 -20.26 -36.62 42.37
N GLY A 541 -20.96 -37.19 41.39
CA GLY A 541 -22.41 -36.98 41.19
C GLY A 541 -22.79 -35.57 40.71
N ARG A 542 -21.93 -34.93 39.91
CA ARG A 542 -22.23 -33.63 39.28
C ARG A 542 -22.35 -33.79 37.78
N GLU A 543 -23.49 -33.43 37.23
CA GLU A 543 -23.73 -33.43 35.79
C GLU A 543 -23.66 -32.01 35.22
N VAL A 544 -23.03 -31.87 34.06
CA VAL A 544 -22.98 -30.62 33.30
C VAL A 544 -23.16 -30.91 31.81
N ALA A 545 -24.18 -30.32 31.20
CA ALA A 545 -24.34 -30.26 29.76
C ALA A 545 -24.04 -28.84 29.26
N SER A 546 -23.16 -28.71 28.27
CA SER A 546 -22.98 -27.46 27.52
C SER A 546 -23.58 -27.61 26.13
N VAL A 547 -24.53 -26.76 25.78
CA VAL A 547 -25.18 -26.76 24.46
C VAL A 547 -25.02 -25.39 23.83
N SER A 548 -24.59 -25.34 22.57
CA SER A 548 -24.56 -24.12 21.78
C SER A 548 -25.57 -24.20 20.63
N LEU A 549 -26.36 -23.15 20.49
CA LEU A 549 -27.47 -23.01 19.56
C LEU A 549 -27.24 -21.80 18.65
N ARG A 550 -27.67 -21.87 17.39
CA ARG A 550 -27.81 -20.71 16.49
C ARG A 550 -29.27 -20.56 16.11
N VAL A 551 -29.85 -19.37 16.31
CA VAL A 551 -31.28 -19.07 16.11
C VAL A 551 -31.42 -17.74 15.37
N ALA A 552 -32.42 -17.57 14.51
CA ALA A 552 -32.68 -16.25 13.91
C ALA A 552 -33.22 -15.26 14.96
N MET A 553 -32.82 -13.99 14.89
CA MET A 553 -33.19 -12.94 15.84
C MET A 553 -34.72 -12.82 16.06
N LYS A 554 -35.53 -12.96 15.01
CA LYS A 554 -37.00 -13.02 15.11
C LYS A 554 -37.55 -14.12 16.05
N ASN A 555 -36.85 -15.25 16.19
CA ASN A 555 -37.24 -16.38 17.05
C ASN A 555 -36.54 -16.37 18.41
N TYR A 556 -35.51 -15.52 18.60
CA TYR A 556 -34.75 -15.43 19.86
C TYR A 556 -35.62 -15.11 21.10
N PRO A 557 -36.61 -14.18 21.06
CA PRO A 557 -37.46 -13.93 22.23
C PRO A 557 -38.28 -15.15 22.65
N ALA A 558 -38.83 -15.90 21.68
CA ALA A 558 -39.61 -17.11 21.93
C ALA A 558 -38.75 -18.25 22.50
N LEU A 559 -37.50 -18.40 22.01
CA LEU A 559 -36.51 -19.30 22.61
C LEU A 559 -36.25 -18.91 24.07
N MET A 560 -35.86 -17.65 24.33
CA MET A 560 -35.54 -17.17 25.68
C MET A 560 -36.71 -17.32 26.66
N GLN A 561 -37.95 -17.10 26.20
CA GLN A 561 -39.14 -17.35 27.01
C GLN A 561 -39.30 -18.84 27.36
N SER A 562 -39.04 -19.75 26.40
CA SER A 562 -39.13 -21.21 26.62
C SER A 562 -38.02 -21.76 27.53
N LEU A 563 -36.83 -21.17 27.55
CA LEU A 563 -35.74 -21.62 28.43
C LEU A 563 -36.07 -21.48 29.93
N ASN A 564 -36.98 -20.56 30.29
CA ASN A 564 -37.43 -20.39 31.68
C ASN A 564 -38.23 -21.59 32.23
N SER A 565 -38.76 -22.49 31.39
CA SER A 565 -39.45 -23.70 31.86
C SER A 565 -38.51 -24.87 32.15
N LEU A 566 -37.23 -24.80 31.77
CA LEU A 566 -36.25 -25.88 31.92
C LEU A 566 -35.56 -25.91 33.30
N GLY A 567 -35.66 -24.82 34.07
CA GLY A 567 -35.00 -24.70 35.37
C GLY A 567 -34.72 -23.24 35.73
N ARG A 568 -33.96 -23.01 36.82
CA ARG A 568 -33.61 -21.65 37.24
C ARG A 568 -32.51 -21.10 36.34
N VAL A 569 -32.84 -20.11 35.51
CA VAL A 569 -31.89 -19.39 34.66
C VAL A 569 -31.03 -18.46 35.51
N GLU A 570 -29.71 -18.49 35.32
CA GLU A 570 -28.72 -17.74 36.09
C GLU A 570 -27.57 -17.26 35.20
N ASN A 571 -26.89 -16.18 35.60
CA ASN A 571 -25.71 -15.64 34.90
C ASN A 571 -25.93 -15.36 33.40
N VAL A 572 -27.11 -14.85 33.03
CA VAL A 572 -27.37 -14.40 31.66
C VAL A 572 -26.44 -13.22 31.34
N SER A 573 -25.64 -13.35 30.28
CA SER A 573 -24.95 -12.23 29.66
C SER A 573 -25.27 -12.19 28.17
N VAL A 574 -25.43 -10.98 27.64
CA VAL A 574 -25.73 -10.72 26.23
C VAL A 574 -24.71 -9.73 25.71
N GLN A 575 -24.15 -10.01 24.54
CA GLN A 575 -23.32 -9.10 23.76
C GLN A 575 -23.97 -8.96 22.38
N ARG A 576 -24.17 -7.74 21.92
CA ARG A 576 -24.69 -7.42 20.57
C ARG A 576 -23.61 -6.67 19.79
N GLN A 577 -23.56 -6.89 18.47
CA GLN A 577 -22.72 -6.12 17.56
C GLN A 577 -23.58 -5.10 16.80
N ASP A 578 -23.79 -3.94 17.41
CA ASP A 578 -24.42 -2.80 16.74
C ASP A 578 -23.46 -2.27 15.64
N ARG A 579 -23.81 -2.48 14.37
CA ARG A 579 -23.08 -1.97 13.19
C ARG A 579 -23.92 -0.85 12.56
N ALA A 580 -23.42 0.38 12.56
CA ALA A 580 -24.21 1.56 12.20
C ALA A 580 -24.44 1.76 10.67
N ASP A 581 -23.58 1.20 9.83
CA ASP A 581 -23.39 1.67 8.44
C ASP A 581 -23.87 0.69 7.34
N ALA A 582 -24.71 -0.29 7.67
CA ALA A 582 -25.14 -1.34 6.74
C ALA A 582 -26.65 -1.61 6.78
N GLN A 583 -27.25 -1.80 5.60
CA GLN A 583 -28.68 -2.11 5.44
C GLN A 583 -28.93 -3.61 5.68
N ILE A 584 -28.72 -4.05 6.92
CA ILE A 584 -28.80 -5.45 7.36
C ILE A 584 -30.27 -5.84 7.63
N ASP A 585 -30.66 -7.06 7.25
CA ASP A 585 -31.90 -7.68 7.73
C ASP A 585 -31.71 -8.20 9.17
N GLU A 586 -31.85 -7.30 10.15
CA GLU A 586 -31.76 -7.63 11.58
C GLU A 586 -32.71 -8.76 12.01
N SER A 587 -33.84 -8.95 11.31
CA SER A 587 -34.86 -9.94 11.68
C SER A 587 -34.38 -11.38 11.43
N ASN A 588 -33.58 -11.58 10.38
CA ASN A 588 -33.02 -12.87 9.98
C ASN A 588 -31.52 -13.01 10.32
N ALA A 589 -30.94 -12.03 11.02
CA ALA A 589 -29.59 -12.12 11.57
C ALA A 589 -29.47 -13.23 12.64
N PRO A 590 -28.28 -13.84 12.83
CA PRO A 590 -28.08 -14.93 13.77
C PRO A 590 -27.84 -14.46 15.21
N ALA A 591 -28.51 -15.12 16.16
CA ALA A 591 -28.18 -15.13 17.57
C ALA A 591 -27.52 -16.48 17.94
N ASP A 592 -26.28 -16.46 18.42
CA ASP A 592 -25.63 -17.64 19.02
C ASP A 592 -25.92 -17.65 20.54
N VAL A 593 -26.51 -18.73 21.03
CA VAL A 593 -26.90 -18.90 22.44
C VAL A 593 -26.16 -20.09 23.03
N SER A 594 -25.35 -19.83 24.04
CA SER A 594 -24.57 -20.84 24.78
C SER A 594 -25.20 -21.09 26.15
N ILE A 595 -25.49 -22.35 26.45
CA ILE A 595 -26.28 -22.75 27.61
C ILE A 595 -25.54 -23.82 28.39
N GLN A 596 -25.26 -23.56 29.67
CA GLN A 596 -24.70 -24.55 30.59
C GLN A 596 -25.78 -25.04 31.56
N VAL A 597 -26.31 -26.23 31.32
CA VAL A 597 -27.26 -26.91 32.20
C VAL A 597 -26.47 -27.69 33.24
N TYR A 598 -26.78 -27.54 34.54
CA TYR A 598 -26.00 -28.18 35.61
C TYR A 598 -26.87 -28.64 36.79
N SER A 599 -26.45 -29.75 37.42
CA SER A 599 -27.15 -30.34 38.57
C SER A 599 -26.82 -29.59 39.87
N GLN A 600 -27.72 -29.70 40.86
CA GLN A 600 -27.37 -29.36 42.24
C GLN A 600 -26.47 -30.47 42.80
N GLY A 601 -25.19 -30.17 43.04
CA GLY A 601 -24.26 -31.15 43.59
C GLY A 601 -24.63 -31.54 45.03
N ASN A 602 -24.61 -32.84 45.33
CA ASN A 602 -24.94 -33.37 46.66
C ASN A 602 -24.13 -32.70 47.78
N ILE A 603 -24.83 -32.31 48.85
CA ILE A 603 -24.24 -31.88 50.13
C ILE A 603 -24.22 -33.07 51.12
N VAL A 604 -23.85 -34.25 50.63
CA VAL A 604 -23.61 -35.45 51.43
C VAL A 604 -22.37 -36.14 50.90
N THR A 605 -21.37 -36.29 51.75
CA THR A 605 -20.21 -37.14 51.49
C THR A 605 -20.51 -38.56 51.94
N GLU A 606 -20.79 -39.45 51.00
CA GLU A 606 -20.48 -40.86 51.25
C GLU A 606 -18.95 -41.01 51.40
N GLU A 607 -18.51 -41.96 52.22
CA GLU A 607 -17.11 -42.16 52.65
C GLU A 607 -16.44 -41.06 53.51
N SER A 608 -17.20 -40.22 54.25
CA SER A 608 -16.63 -39.48 55.41
C SER A 608 -16.48 -40.36 56.67
N GLY A 609 -15.95 -41.58 56.51
CA GLY A 609 -15.79 -42.57 57.58
C GLY A 609 -14.33 -42.79 58.01
N LEU A 610 -14.11 -43.18 59.27
CA LEU A 610 -12.76 -43.45 59.82
C LEU A 610 -11.96 -44.49 59.02
N LEU A 611 -12.63 -45.43 58.35
CA LEU A 611 -11.97 -46.42 57.46
C LEU A 611 -11.40 -45.78 56.19
N ALA A 612 -11.99 -44.71 55.67
CA ALA A 612 -11.49 -44.01 54.48
C ALA A 612 -10.22 -43.20 54.80
N THR A 613 -10.19 -42.51 55.94
CA THR A 613 -8.95 -41.88 56.43
C THR A 613 -7.87 -42.90 56.77
N LEU A 614 -8.23 -44.04 57.38
CA LEU A 614 -7.27 -45.14 57.64
C LEU A 614 -6.68 -45.72 56.34
N ARG A 615 -7.52 -45.97 55.32
CA ARG A 615 -7.04 -46.38 53.98
C ARG A 615 -6.13 -45.33 53.35
N ARG A 616 -6.45 -44.04 53.50
CA ARG A 616 -5.68 -42.95 52.88
C ARG A 616 -4.31 -42.75 53.55
N THR A 617 -4.22 -42.88 54.88
CA THR A 617 -2.93 -42.83 55.60
C THR A 617 -2.10 -44.09 55.37
N LEU A 618 -2.71 -45.29 55.29
CA LEU A 618 -2.03 -46.53 54.91
C LEU A 618 -1.51 -46.50 53.47
N ALA A 619 -2.29 -45.96 52.52
CA ALA A 619 -1.83 -45.78 51.14
C ALA A 619 -0.68 -44.76 51.05
N GLN A 620 -0.75 -43.66 51.81
CA GLN A 620 0.33 -42.67 51.86
C GLN A 620 1.61 -43.25 52.49
N SER A 621 1.52 -43.98 53.61
CA SER A 621 2.69 -44.61 54.24
C SER A 621 3.30 -45.70 53.35
N ALA A 622 2.48 -46.54 52.71
CA ALA A 622 2.95 -47.51 51.71
C ALA A 622 3.65 -46.83 50.52
N SER A 623 3.12 -45.70 50.02
CA SER A 623 3.76 -44.93 48.95
C SER A 623 5.10 -44.32 49.37
N ALA A 624 5.22 -43.84 50.62
CA ALA A 624 6.47 -43.32 51.18
C ALA A 624 7.52 -44.42 51.38
N ILE A 625 7.09 -45.62 51.81
CA ILE A 625 7.96 -46.82 51.94
C ILE A 625 8.45 -47.29 50.57
N MET A 626 7.60 -47.32 49.53
CA MET A 626 8.05 -47.62 48.17
C MET A 626 8.99 -46.54 47.62
N TRP A 627 8.78 -45.27 47.96
CA TRP A 627 9.68 -44.18 47.55
C TRP A 627 11.05 -44.29 48.22
N SER A 628 11.12 -44.60 49.52
CA SER A 628 12.40 -44.79 50.23
C SER A 628 13.14 -46.04 49.74
N LEU A 629 12.46 -47.17 49.52
CA LEU A 629 13.02 -48.36 48.87
C LEU A 629 13.59 -48.04 47.48
N ARG A 630 12.88 -47.26 46.67
CA ARG A 630 13.36 -46.84 45.34
C ARG A 630 14.61 -45.96 45.44
N MET A 631 14.66 -45.04 46.41
CA MET A 631 15.84 -44.19 46.64
C MET A 631 17.04 -44.99 47.15
N ILE A 632 16.83 -46.00 48.01
CA ILE A 632 17.87 -46.94 48.46
C ILE A 632 18.40 -47.75 47.28
N GLY A 633 17.52 -48.27 46.42
CA GLY A 633 17.92 -48.98 45.19
C GLY A 633 18.77 -48.13 44.25
N VAL A 634 18.40 -46.85 44.06
CA VAL A 634 19.21 -45.89 43.29
C VAL A 634 20.57 -45.62 43.96
N ALA A 635 20.61 -45.46 45.28
CA ALA A 635 21.88 -45.24 46.00
C ALA A 635 22.84 -46.45 45.87
N ILE A 636 22.32 -47.68 45.97
CA ILE A 636 23.11 -48.91 45.77
C ILE A 636 23.62 -48.98 44.32
N ALA A 637 22.76 -48.71 43.34
CA ALA A 637 23.14 -48.70 41.92
C ALA A 637 24.21 -47.63 41.60
N PHE A 638 24.22 -46.50 42.30
CA PHE A 638 25.22 -45.45 42.11
C PHE A 638 26.54 -45.74 42.85
N LEU A 639 26.51 -46.38 44.01
CA LEU A 639 27.71 -46.66 44.82
C LEU A 639 28.44 -47.95 44.44
N ALA A 640 27.73 -48.99 43.97
CA ALA A 640 28.35 -50.27 43.63
C ALA A 640 29.46 -50.18 42.55
N PRO A 641 29.32 -49.38 41.46
CA PRO A 641 30.40 -49.20 40.49
C PRO A 641 31.67 -48.58 41.09
N TRP A 642 31.51 -47.61 42.01
CA TRP A 642 32.63 -46.97 42.69
C TRP A 642 33.31 -47.91 43.69
N ALA A 643 32.54 -48.72 44.44
CA ALA A 643 33.10 -49.74 45.31
C ALA A 643 33.93 -50.77 44.53
N ILE A 644 33.43 -51.24 43.39
CA ILE A 644 34.15 -52.17 42.49
C ILE A 644 35.42 -51.50 41.93
N ALA A 645 35.33 -50.24 41.50
CA ALA A 645 36.49 -49.49 41.00
C ALA A 645 37.58 -49.31 42.07
N ILE A 646 37.21 -48.99 43.32
CA ILE A 646 38.14 -48.85 44.44
C ILE A 646 38.81 -50.20 44.75
N VAL A 647 38.06 -51.30 44.79
CA VAL A 647 38.63 -52.65 44.97
C VAL A 647 39.60 -53.01 43.84
N GLY A 648 39.26 -52.67 42.59
CA GLY A 648 40.14 -52.82 41.43
C GLY A 648 41.44 -52.02 41.57
N ILE A 649 41.36 -50.74 41.95
CA ILE A 649 42.52 -49.87 42.18
C ILE A 649 43.40 -50.42 43.31
N VAL A 650 42.83 -50.86 44.43
CA VAL A 650 43.57 -51.47 45.54
C VAL A 650 44.25 -52.79 45.12
N TRP A 651 43.61 -53.60 44.28
CA TRP A 651 44.20 -54.83 43.74
C TRP A 651 45.35 -54.53 42.78
N ILE A 652 45.20 -53.56 41.88
CA ILE A 652 46.24 -53.09 40.95
C ILE A 652 47.42 -52.50 41.73
N ALA A 653 47.17 -51.66 42.75
CA ALA A 653 48.22 -51.12 43.62
C ALA A 653 48.98 -52.24 44.36
N ARG A 654 48.25 -53.21 44.96
CA ARG A 654 48.85 -54.42 45.56
C ARG A 654 49.55 -55.34 44.56
N ARG A 655 49.34 -55.18 43.25
CA ARG A 655 50.06 -55.90 42.19
C ARG A 655 51.31 -55.13 41.73
N ALA A 656 51.22 -53.81 41.59
CA ALA A 656 52.34 -52.92 41.26
C ALA A 656 53.41 -52.89 42.37
N ILE A 657 53.00 -52.83 43.64
CA ILE A 657 53.93 -52.90 44.79
C ILE A 657 54.69 -54.24 44.80
N ARG A 658 54.02 -55.35 44.49
CA ARG A 658 54.66 -56.68 44.36
C ARG A 658 55.47 -56.89 43.07
N ALA A 659 55.36 -55.97 42.10
CA ALA A 659 56.22 -55.96 40.91
C ALA A 659 57.50 -55.14 41.15
N ARG A 660 57.41 -54.03 41.90
CA ARG A 660 58.59 -53.21 42.30
C ARG A 660 59.47 -53.83 43.38
N SER A 661 59.14 -55.02 43.89
CA SER A 661 60.01 -55.84 44.75
C SER A 661 60.73 -56.96 43.99
N LYS A 662 60.80 -56.89 42.66
CA LYS A 662 61.57 -57.79 41.77
C LYS A 662 62.13 -57.03 40.56
N LEU A 663 62.96 -56.03 40.85
CA LEU A 663 63.91 -55.36 39.94
C LEU A 663 65.09 -54.88 40.80
#